data_AF-L9KIM5-F1
#
_entry.id   AF-L9KIM5-F1
#
_cell.length_a   1.000
_cell.length_b   1.000
_cell.length_c   1.000
_cell.angle_alpha   90.00
_cell.angle_beta   90.00
_cell.angle_gamma   90.00
#
_symmetry.space_group_name_H-M   'P 1'
#
loop_
_entity.id
_entity.type
_entity.pdbx_description
1 polymer ?
#
loop_
_entity_poly.entity_id
_entity_poly.type
_entity_poly.pdbx_seq_one_letter_code
_entity_poly.pdbx_strand_id
1 'polypeptide(L)'
;MALRAAVFDLDGVLALPTVASALGHTEEALGLPRDFLSEAFWKGGPDGSSGRLMRGQITFSQWVPLMEEDCRKASEASGIRLPENFSINQIFAKAVAARKINHPMLQAALTLKKKGFTTCILTNNWMDDSAERGSLAQLMCELRPHFDFLIESCQIGMAKPEPQVYKFMLDTLKASPNEVVYLDNTGAYLKPARDLGIVTILVHDTDMALRELEKVTGIELCNTAAPLPASCNPSDLSHGYVTIKPGVQLHFVELGSGPVVCLCHGFPESWFSWRYQIPALAQAGYRVLAVDMKGYGDSSAPPAVFIGHDWGGMLVWNMALFYPERVRAVASLNTPFMPANPKVSPMEFIKANPVFSYQLYFQEPLPLQPGGVIYRYACFCQYSKLFQGVAEAELERNLSRTFKSFFRANDEGFMSTSRILEKGGLLVGTPEEPNLSRMVTEEEIQFYVQQFKKSGFRGPLNWYRNIERNWKWGCKGMGRKILIPALMVTAEKDQVLVPQLSKHMEDWVREQLCRGAIVGGSTDTTMSTNFISYNCPSSALLWAPAPGSSSLLTGRFTESDPECCRTPMVHGYKGVKFQNWARTYGCSPEMYYQPTSVEEIREVLALARQQNKRVKVVGGGHSPSDIACTDGFMIHMGKMNRVLQVDKEKKQVTVEAGILLAELHPQLDKHGLALSNLGAVSDVTAAGVIGSGTHNTGIKHGILATQVVALTLLTASGNILECSETNNAEVFQAARVHLGCLGVILTITLQCVPQFHLQETSFPSTLKEVLENLDSHLEKSEYFRFLWFPHSENVSVIYQDHTNKLLEWPTLVIPMISEMGEDFGENDTEHEGHSRKPERRPPSSSASWFWDYAIGFYLLEFLLWTSTFLPCLVGWINRFFFWLLFTGKKENSNLSHKIFTYECRFKQHVQDWAIPREKTKEALLELKTMLEAHPNVVAHYPVEVRFTRGDDILLSPCFQRDSCYMNIIMYRPYGKDVPRLDYWLAYENIMKKVGGRPHWAKAHNCTRKDFEKMYPAFPKFCAIREKLDPTGMFLNAYLEKVFY
;
A
#
# COMPACT_ATOMS: atom_id res chain seq x y z
N MET A 1 -44.68 -24.04 -23.80
CA MET A 1 -43.81 -22.99 -23.22
C MET A 1 -42.38 -23.37 -23.56
N ALA A 2 -41.51 -22.39 -23.81
CA ALA A 2 -40.11 -22.66 -24.13
C ALA A 2 -39.32 -23.03 -22.86
N LEU A 3 -38.35 -23.94 -22.98
CA LEU A 3 -37.39 -24.20 -21.91
C LEU A 3 -36.62 -22.90 -21.61
N ARG A 4 -36.39 -22.62 -20.32
CA ARG A 4 -35.62 -21.45 -19.86
C ARG A 4 -34.61 -21.78 -18.77
N ALA A 5 -34.58 -23.01 -18.27
CA ALA A 5 -33.56 -23.45 -17.32
C ALA A 5 -32.99 -24.83 -17.68
N ALA A 6 -31.70 -25.01 -17.44
CA ALA A 6 -30.99 -26.26 -17.65
C ALA A 6 -30.26 -26.67 -16.37
N VAL A 7 -30.49 -27.90 -15.93
CA VAL A 7 -29.95 -28.46 -14.69
C VAL A 7 -29.09 -29.68 -15.02
N PHE A 8 -27.91 -29.73 -14.42
CA PHE A 8 -26.90 -30.74 -14.72
C PHE A 8 -26.48 -31.45 -13.44
N ASP A 9 -26.37 -32.77 -13.48
CA ASP A 9 -25.65 -33.50 -12.43
C ASP A 9 -24.14 -33.24 -12.50
N LEU A 10 -23.43 -33.53 -11.41
CA LEU A 10 -21.98 -33.46 -11.36
C LEU A 10 -21.34 -34.78 -11.79
N ASP A 11 -21.67 -35.90 -11.15
CA ASP A 11 -21.04 -37.20 -11.42
C ASP A 11 -21.58 -37.82 -12.72
N GLY A 12 -20.69 -38.11 -13.68
CA GLY A 12 -21.09 -38.70 -14.96
C GLY A 12 -21.68 -37.73 -15.98
N VAL A 13 -21.87 -36.46 -15.62
CA VAL A 13 -22.38 -35.41 -16.51
C VAL A 13 -21.37 -34.29 -16.66
N LEU A 14 -21.15 -33.47 -15.62
CA LEU A 14 -20.15 -32.39 -15.65
C LEU A 14 -18.73 -32.85 -15.30
N ALA A 15 -18.56 -34.01 -14.65
CA ALA A 15 -17.27 -34.57 -14.31
C ALA A 15 -17.20 -36.08 -14.59
N LEU A 16 -16.11 -36.50 -15.25
CA LEU A 16 -15.85 -37.88 -15.69
C LEU A 16 -14.45 -38.34 -15.23
N PRO A 17 -14.22 -39.64 -14.97
CA PRO A 17 -15.20 -40.74 -14.97
C PRO A 17 -16.13 -40.70 -13.74
N THR A 18 -17.19 -41.52 -13.72
CA THR A 18 -18.09 -41.62 -12.57
C THR A 18 -17.41 -42.26 -11.37
N VAL A 19 -17.85 -41.92 -10.15
CA VAL A 19 -17.37 -42.59 -8.93
C VAL A 19 -17.67 -44.09 -8.99
N ALA A 20 -18.85 -44.48 -9.47
CA ALA A 20 -19.22 -45.89 -9.65
C ALA A 20 -18.28 -46.64 -10.62
N SER A 21 -17.87 -46.01 -11.73
CA SER A 21 -16.92 -46.61 -12.66
C SER A 21 -15.53 -46.76 -12.02
N ALA A 22 -15.08 -45.79 -11.23
CA ALA A 22 -13.82 -45.89 -10.50
C ALA A 22 -13.83 -47.03 -9.45
N LEU A 23 -14.98 -47.24 -8.78
CA LEU A 23 -15.18 -48.38 -7.88
C LEU A 23 -15.12 -49.71 -8.65
N GLY A 24 -15.76 -49.83 -9.81
CA GLY A 24 -15.70 -51.03 -10.65
C GLY A 24 -14.28 -51.38 -11.11
N HIS A 25 -13.49 -50.40 -11.55
CA HIS A 25 -12.07 -50.63 -11.88
C HIS A 25 -11.26 -51.07 -10.65
N THR A 26 -11.62 -50.60 -9.46
CA THR A 26 -10.98 -51.01 -8.21
C THR A 26 -11.36 -52.45 -7.84
N GLU A 27 -12.61 -52.86 -8.05
CA GLU A 27 -13.05 -54.25 -7.88
C GLU A 27 -12.23 -55.18 -8.77
N GLU A 28 -12.08 -54.84 -10.06
CA GLU A 28 -11.25 -55.61 -11.00
C GLU A 28 -9.79 -55.67 -10.56
N ALA A 29 -9.20 -54.55 -10.16
CA ALA A 29 -7.81 -54.47 -9.72
C ALA A 29 -7.53 -55.26 -8.43
N LEU A 30 -8.52 -55.38 -7.54
CA LEU A 30 -8.43 -56.10 -6.28
C LEU A 30 -8.94 -57.55 -6.38
N GLY A 31 -9.41 -57.99 -7.55
CA GLY A 31 -9.99 -59.32 -7.75
C GLY A 31 -11.30 -59.55 -6.99
N LEU A 32 -12.04 -58.48 -6.68
CA LEU A 32 -13.35 -58.54 -6.04
C LEU A 32 -14.44 -58.83 -7.08
N PRO A 33 -15.56 -59.47 -6.68
CA PRO A 33 -16.70 -59.63 -7.57
C PRO A 33 -17.22 -58.28 -8.05
N ARG A 34 -17.73 -58.27 -9.28
CA ARG A 34 -18.37 -57.11 -9.87
C ARG A 34 -19.50 -56.61 -8.97
N ASP A 35 -19.58 -55.29 -8.84
CA ASP A 35 -20.57 -54.54 -8.06
C ASP A 35 -20.44 -54.71 -6.53
N PHE A 36 -19.42 -55.41 -6.02
CA PHE A 36 -19.23 -55.63 -4.58
C PHE A 36 -19.12 -54.32 -3.77
N LEU A 37 -18.25 -53.38 -4.20
CA LEU A 37 -18.08 -52.09 -3.54
C LEU A 37 -19.30 -51.19 -3.77
N SER A 38 -19.94 -51.30 -4.94
CA SER A 38 -21.15 -50.55 -5.25
C SER A 38 -22.35 -50.98 -4.40
N GLU A 39 -22.53 -52.28 -4.17
CA GLU A 39 -23.55 -52.84 -3.29
C GLU A 39 -23.29 -52.48 -1.81
N ALA A 40 -22.03 -52.58 -1.38
CA ALA A 40 -21.64 -52.14 -0.04
C ALA A 40 -21.91 -50.63 0.17
N PHE A 41 -21.67 -49.81 -0.86
CA PHE A 41 -21.89 -48.37 -0.80
C PHE A 41 -23.36 -48.01 -0.63
N TRP A 42 -24.28 -48.75 -1.27
CA TRP A 42 -25.72 -48.51 -1.17
C TRP A 42 -26.42 -49.34 -0.09
N LYS A 43 -25.66 -50.04 0.75
CA LYS A 43 -26.20 -50.89 1.81
C LYS A 43 -27.00 -50.06 2.82
N GLY A 44 -28.19 -50.56 3.17
CA GLY A 44 -29.12 -49.85 4.04
C GLY A 44 -29.91 -48.72 3.35
N GLY A 45 -29.69 -48.48 2.07
CA GLY A 45 -30.46 -47.51 1.28
C GLY A 45 -30.38 -46.09 1.85
N PRO A 46 -31.50 -45.34 1.87
CA PRO A 46 -31.53 -43.97 2.37
C PRO A 46 -31.11 -43.81 3.84
N ASP A 47 -31.27 -44.84 4.68
CA ASP A 47 -30.89 -44.81 6.10
C ASP A 47 -29.48 -45.40 6.35
N GLY A 48 -28.83 -45.90 5.30
CA GLY A 48 -27.48 -46.43 5.33
C GLY A 48 -26.40 -45.37 5.56
N SER A 49 -25.16 -45.84 5.78
CA SER A 49 -23.99 -44.99 6.02
C SER A 49 -23.80 -43.93 4.91
N SER A 50 -23.86 -44.34 3.65
CA SER A 50 -23.74 -43.43 2.49
C SER A 50 -24.95 -42.51 2.30
N GLY A 51 -26.16 -42.95 2.66
CA GLY A 51 -27.35 -42.08 2.65
C GLY A 51 -27.23 -40.92 3.65
N ARG A 52 -26.68 -41.19 4.84
CA ARG A 52 -26.38 -40.18 5.87
C ARG A 52 -25.27 -39.23 5.42
N LEU A 53 -24.24 -39.75 4.74
CA LEU A 53 -23.16 -38.95 4.15
C LEU A 53 -23.71 -37.95 3.10
N MET A 54 -24.53 -38.43 2.17
CA MET A 54 -25.09 -37.60 1.10
C MET A 54 -26.02 -36.50 1.61
N ARG A 55 -26.68 -36.69 2.76
CA ARG A 55 -27.48 -35.65 3.42
C ARG A 55 -26.68 -34.75 4.38
N GLY A 56 -25.37 -34.90 4.44
CA GLY A 56 -24.50 -34.09 5.31
C GLY A 56 -24.72 -34.34 6.81
N GLN A 57 -25.26 -35.51 7.19
CA GLN A 57 -25.43 -35.86 8.61
C GLN A 57 -24.13 -36.37 9.25
N ILE A 58 -23.19 -36.83 8.42
CA ILE A 58 -21.84 -37.25 8.78
C ILE A 58 -20.86 -36.75 7.72
N THR A 59 -19.59 -36.55 8.09
CA THR A 59 -18.53 -36.15 7.17
C THR A 59 -17.90 -37.37 6.46
N PHE A 60 -17.08 -37.12 5.43
CA PHE A 60 -16.36 -38.16 4.72
C PHE A 60 -15.48 -39.01 5.66
N SER A 61 -14.70 -38.38 6.54
CA SER A 61 -13.82 -39.07 7.48
C SER A 61 -14.58 -39.90 8.51
N GLN A 62 -15.79 -39.49 8.89
CA GLN A 62 -16.68 -40.28 9.75
C GLN A 62 -17.33 -41.45 9.00
N TRP A 63 -17.57 -41.30 7.70
CA TRP A 63 -18.18 -42.32 6.85
C TRP A 63 -17.22 -43.45 6.48
N VAL A 64 -15.94 -43.14 6.22
CA VAL A 64 -14.91 -44.13 5.85
C VAL A 64 -14.92 -45.40 6.74
N PRO A 65 -14.85 -45.31 8.08
CA PRO A 65 -14.83 -46.51 8.93
C PRO A 65 -16.17 -47.28 8.89
N LEU A 66 -17.29 -46.60 8.64
CA LEU A 66 -18.60 -47.25 8.49
C LEU A 66 -18.66 -48.06 7.19
N MET A 67 -18.16 -47.47 6.10
CA MET A 67 -18.09 -48.14 4.80
C MET A 67 -17.12 -49.33 4.81
N GLU A 68 -15.98 -49.21 5.50
CA GLU A 68 -15.06 -50.34 5.70
C GLU A 68 -15.72 -51.49 6.45
N GLU A 69 -16.53 -51.18 7.47
CA GLU A 69 -17.32 -52.17 8.20
C GLU A 69 -18.40 -52.82 7.32
N ASP A 70 -19.07 -52.04 6.48
CA ASP A 70 -20.07 -52.55 5.52
C ASP A 70 -19.44 -53.50 4.50
N CYS A 71 -18.23 -53.18 4.02
CA CYS A 71 -17.43 -54.05 3.16
C CYS A 71 -16.98 -55.32 3.87
N ARG A 72 -16.51 -55.25 5.13
CA ARG A 72 -16.14 -56.45 5.92
C ARG A 72 -17.31 -57.41 6.06
N LYS A 73 -18.49 -56.90 6.45
CA LYS A 73 -19.71 -57.71 6.59
C LYS A 73 -20.16 -58.33 5.26
N ALA A 74 -20.05 -57.59 4.16
CA ALA A 74 -20.36 -58.13 2.83
C ALA A 74 -19.36 -59.22 2.43
N SER A 75 -18.08 -59.03 2.71
CA SER A 75 -17.02 -60.02 2.47
C SER A 75 -17.26 -61.32 3.24
N GLU A 76 -17.61 -61.22 4.52
CA GLU A 76 -17.95 -62.38 5.37
C GLU A 76 -19.18 -63.13 4.84
N ALA A 77 -20.25 -62.42 4.48
CA ALA A 77 -21.49 -63.00 3.98
C ALA A 77 -21.30 -63.73 2.63
N SER A 78 -20.38 -63.23 1.79
CA SER A 78 -20.12 -63.77 0.46
C SER A 78 -18.93 -64.75 0.41
N GLY A 79 -18.26 -65.02 1.55
CA GLY A 79 -17.09 -65.90 1.62
C GLY A 79 -15.84 -65.37 0.90
N ILE A 80 -15.79 -64.06 0.66
CA ILE A 80 -14.68 -63.38 -0.04
C ILE A 80 -13.67 -62.93 1.02
N ARG A 81 -12.38 -62.86 0.67
CA ARG A 81 -11.35 -62.29 1.54
C ARG A 81 -10.87 -60.95 0.98
N LEU A 82 -11.09 -59.87 1.73
CA LEU A 82 -10.54 -58.55 1.39
C LEU A 82 -9.00 -58.55 1.50
N PRO A 83 -8.29 -57.81 0.62
CA PRO A 83 -6.84 -57.62 0.71
C PRO A 83 -6.39 -57.00 2.05
N GLU A 84 -5.18 -57.34 2.52
CA GLU A 84 -4.66 -56.83 3.80
C GLU A 84 -4.46 -55.30 3.84
N ASN A 85 -4.29 -54.67 2.67
CA ASN A 85 -4.14 -53.24 2.48
C ASN A 85 -5.44 -52.55 1.99
N PHE A 86 -6.60 -53.19 2.14
CA PHE A 86 -7.88 -52.61 1.76
C PHE A 86 -8.17 -51.34 2.57
N SER A 87 -8.38 -50.21 1.89
CA SER A 87 -8.73 -48.94 2.52
C SER A 87 -9.70 -48.15 1.65
N ILE A 88 -10.87 -47.83 2.20
CA ILE A 88 -11.89 -47.04 1.49
C ILE A 88 -11.37 -45.63 1.23
N ASN A 89 -10.62 -45.06 2.18
CA ASN A 89 -10.02 -43.74 2.02
C ASN A 89 -9.11 -43.67 0.78
N GLN A 90 -8.22 -44.65 0.59
CA GLN A 90 -7.32 -44.67 -0.58
C GLN A 90 -8.07 -44.86 -1.90
N ILE A 91 -9.11 -45.70 -1.89
CA ILE A 91 -9.92 -45.98 -3.08
C ILE A 91 -10.66 -44.71 -3.52
N PHE A 92 -11.34 -44.03 -2.59
CA PHE A 92 -12.07 -42.80 -2.88
C PHE A 92 -11.14 -41.62 -3.21
N ALA A 93 -9.99 -41.48 -2.55
CA ALA A 93 -9.01 -40.45 -2.89
C ALA A 93 -8.54 -40.59 -4.34
N LYS A 94 -8.24 -41.82 -4.79
CA LYS A 94 -7.87 -42.09 -6.20
C LYS A 94 -9.04 -41.81 -7.16
N ALA A 95 -10.25 -42.23 -6.81
CA ALA A 95 -11.44 -42.00 -7.62
C ALA A 95 -11.73 -40.51 -7.81
N VAL A 96 -11.67 -39.72 -6.73
CA VAL A 96 -11.88 -38.26 -6.77
C VAL A 96 -10.77 -37.56 -7.56
N ALA A 97 -9.50 -37.92 -7.33
CA ALA A 97 -8.37 -37.31 -8.05
C ALA A 97 -8.35 -37.62 -9.56
N ALA A 98 -8.95 -38.73 -9.98
CA ALA A 98 -9.05 -39.09 -11.40
C ALA A 98 -10.13 -38.30 -12.16
N ARG A 99 -11.07 -37.66 -11.44
CA ARG A 99 -12.18 -36.91 -12.07
C ARG A 99 -11.69 -35.63 -12.71
N LYS A 100 -12.18 -35.37 -13.92
CA LYS A 100 -11.92 -34.16 -14.69
C LYS A 100 -13.22 -33.60 -15.22
N ILE A 101 -13.23 -32.30 -15.51
CA ILE A 101 -14.37 -31.63 -16.12
C ILE A 101 -14.65 -32.23 -17.50
N ASN A 102 -15.93 -32.54 -17.76
CA ASN A 102 -16.44 -32.85 -19.07
C ASN A 102 -16.59 -31.55 -19.88
N HIS A 103 -15.50 -31.12 -20.53
CA HIS A 103 -15.45 -29.83 -21.23
C HIS A 103 -16.56 -29.65 -22.28
N PRO A 104 -16.90 -30.63 -23.15
CA PRO A 104 -18.03 -30.49 -24.06
C PRO A 104 -19.36 -30.18 -23.36
N MET A 105 -19.64 -30.85 -22.24
CA MET A 105 -20.85 -30.60 -21.44
C MET A 105 -20.83 -29.21 -20.79
N LEU A 106 -19.68 -28.77 -20.26
CA LEU A 106 -19.51 -27.42 -19.72
C LEU A 106 -19.71 -26.35 -20.82
N GLN A 107 -19.18 -26.56 -22.03
CA GLN A 107 -19.37 -25.63 -23.15
C GLN A 107 -20.84 -25.50 -23.56
N ALA A 108 -21.58 -26.60 -23.52
CA ALA A 108 -23.02 -26.58 -23.77
C ALA A 108 -23.76 -25.77 -22.70
N ALA A 109 -23.45 -25.96 -21.41
CA ALA A 109 -24.01 -25.16 -20.32
C ALA A 109 -23.72 -23.66 -20.49
N LEU A 110 -22.48 -23.30 -20.84
CA LEU A 110 -22.07 -21.91 -21.11
C LEU A 110 -22.83 -21.31 -22.31
N THR A 111 -23.03 -22.10 -23.37
CA THR A 111 -23.77 -21.68 -24.56
C THR A 111 -25.23 -21.42 -24.23
N LEU A 112 -25.88 -22.31 -23.47
CA LEU A 112 -27.25 -22.12 -23.00
C LEU A 112 -27.37 -20.87 -22.12
N LYS A 113 -26.44 -20.68 -21.18
CA LYS A 113 -26.40 -19.48 -20.32
C LYS A 113 -26.28 -18.20 -21.15
N LYS A 114 -25.38 -18.19 -22.15
CA LYS A 114 -25.21 -17.05 -23.08
C LYS A 114 -26.47 -16.76 -23.89
N LYS A 115 -27.32 -17.77 -24.12
CA LYS A 115 -28.63 -17.63 -24.77
C LYS A 115 -29.77 -17.31 -23.80
N GLY A 116 -29.46 -17.04 -22.53
CA GLY A 116 -30.42 -16.57 -21.53
C GLY A 116 -31.05 -17.66 -20.66
N PHE A 117 -30.55 -18.90 -20.70
CA PHE A 117 -31.00 -19.94 -19.78
C PHE A 117 -30.45 -19.73 -18.37
N THR A 118 -31.29 -19.99 -17.36
CA THR A 118 -30.82 -20.19 -15.98
C THR A 118 -30.17 -21.57 -15.86
N THR A 119 -28.95 -21.63 -15.37
CA THR A 119 -28.14 -22.86 -15.29
C THR A 119 -27.88 -23.27 -13.85
N CYS A 120 -28.03 -24.56 -13.53
CA CYS A 120 -27.85 -25.08 -12.17
C CYS A 120 -27.13 -26.42 -12.15
N ILE A 121 -26.26 -26.62 -11.16
CA ILE A 121 -25.71 -27.93 -10.80
C ILE A 121 -26.56 -28.51 -9.67
N LEU A 122 -27.11 -29.71 -9.86
CA LEU A 122 -27.82 -30.47 -8.82
C LEU A 122 -27.12 -31.80 -8.57
N THR A 123 -26.40 -31.91 -7.45
CA THR A 123 -25.51 -33.04 -7.18
C THR A 123 -25.78 -33.72 -5.83
N ASN A 124 -25.72 -35.06 -5.82
CA ASN A 124 -25.51 -35.80 -4.58
C ASN A 124 -24.02 -35.74 -4.25
N ASN A 125 -23.66 -34.96 -3.24
CA ASN A 125 -22.28 -34.72 -2.81
C ASN A 125 -22.16 -34.81 -1.29
N TRP A 126 -20.95 -34.77 -0.76
CA TRP A 126 -20.67 -34.94 0.67
C TRP A 126 -19.78 -33.85 1.24
N MET A 127 -19.75 -33.73 2.58
CA MET A 127 -18.79 -32.87 3.28
C MET A 127 -17.44 -33.58 3.35
N ASP A 128 -16.51 -33.18 2.49
CA ASP A 128 -15.16 -33.74 2.43
C ASP A 128 -14.20 -33.02 3.40
N ASP A 129 -13.93 -33.66 4.53
CA ASP A 129 -12.97 -33.24 5.56
C ASP A 129 -11.65 -34.03 5.49
N SER A 130 -11.41 -34.75 4.38
CA SER A 130 -10.19 -35.54 4.20
C SER A 130 -8.94 -34.64 4.01
N ALA A 131 -7.77 -35.27 4.16
CA ALA A 131 -6.50 -34.63 3.83
C ALA A 131 -6.39 -34.25 2.34
N GLU A 132 -7.07 -34.99 1.46
CA GLU A 132 -7.03 -34.85 0.00
C GLU A 132 -8.18 -34.01 -0.57
N ARG A 133 -9.01 -33.38 0.29
CA ARG A 133 -10.18 -32.56 -0.09
C ARG A 133 -9.89 -31.47 -1.13
N GLY A 134 -8.63 -31.08 -1.28
CA GLY A 134 -8.17 -30.08 -2.25
C GLY A 134 -8.56 -30.42 -3.69
N SER A 135 -8.56 -31.71 -4.07
CA SER A 135 -8.90 -32.12 -5.44
C SER A 135 -10.37 -31.86 -5.78
N LEU A 136 -11.29 -32.23 -4.89
CA LEU A 136 -12.73 -31.98 -5.07
C LEU A 136 -13.03 -30.48 -4.96
N ALA A 137 -12.41 -29.79 -4.01
CA ALA A 137 -12.57 -28.34 -3.87
C ALA A 137 -12.14 -27.58 -5.14
N GLN A 138 -11.01 -27.96 -5.74
CA GLN A 138 -10.53 -27.34 -6.99
C GLN A 138 -11.53 -27.54 -8.14
N LEU A 139 -12.03 -28.77 -8.33
CA LEU A 139 -13.03 -29.09 -9.34
C LEU A 139 -14.32 -28.25 -9.16
N MET A 140 -14.82 -28.14 -7.92
CA MET A 140 -16.03 -27.38 -7.63
C MET A 140 -15.81 -25.88 -7.79
N CYS A 141 -14.65 -25.35 -7.40
CA CYS A 141 -14.27 -23.95 -7.61
C CYS A 141 -14.15 -23.60 -9.10
N GLU A 142 -13.73 -24.54 -9.93
CA GLU A 142 -13.64 -24.36 -11.39
C GLU A 142 -15.03 -24.38 -12.05
N LEU A 143 -15.93 -25.27 -11.63
CA LEU A 143 -17.27 -25.37 -12.20
C LEU A 143 -18.22 -24.26 -11.74
N ARG A 144 -18.25 -23.95 -10.43
CA ARG A 144 -19.26 -23.08 -9.81
C ARG A 144 -19.48 -21.72 -10.49
N PRO A 145 -18.44 -20.97 -10.95
CA PRO A 145 -18.63 -19.65 -11.56
C PRO A 145 -19.42 -19.68 -12.88
N HIS A 146 -19.46 -20.83 -13.55
CA HIS A 146 -20.13 -20.98 -14.84
C HIS A 146 -21.65 -21.17 -14.73
N PHE A 147 -22.16 -21.49 -13.54
CA PHE A 147 -23.57 -21.76 -13.27
C PHE A 147 -24.20 -20.69 -12.38
N ASP A 148 -25.50 -20.48 -12.49
CA ASP A 148 -26.23 -19.52 -11.64
C ASP A 148 -26.38 -20.09 -10.23
N PHE A 149 -26.73 -21.38 -10.13
CA PHE A 149 -26.95 -22.08 -8.87
C PHE A 149 -26.12 -23.36 -8.76
N LEU A 150 -25.76 -23.70 -7.52
CA LEU A 150 -25.20 -24.99 -7.13
C LEU A 150 -26.03 -25.49 -5.95
N ILE A 151 -26.62 -26.68 -6.09
CA ILE A 151 -27.43 -27.35 -5.09
C ILE A 151 -26.73 -28.65 -4.73
N GLU A 152 -26.17 -28.72 -3.53
CA GLU A 152 -25.46 -29.88 -3.01
C GLU A 152 -26.30 -30.58 -1.94
N SER A 153 -26.51 -31.88 -2.09
CA SER A 153 -27.34 -32.68 -1.17
C SER A 153 -26.93 -32.55 0.29
N CYS A 154 -25.62 -32.50 0.57
CA CYS A 154 -25.09 -32.40 1.93
C CYS A 154 -25.36 -31.04 2.59
N GLN A 155 -25.58 -29.99 1.80
CA GLN A 155 -25.89 -28.64 2.31
C GLN A 155 -27.38 -28.45 2.56
N ILE A 156 -28.23 -29.08 1.73
CA ILE A 156 -29.69 -28.96 1.84
C ILE A 156 -30.34 -30.06 2.68
N GLY A 157 -29.57 -31.08 3.09
CA GLY A 157 -30.06 -32.18 3.92
C GLY A 157 -31.01 -33.16 3.20
N MET A 158 -31.04 -33.14 1.86
CA MET A 158 -31.92 -33.94 1.01
C MET A 158 -31.12 -34.50 -0.16
N ALA A 159 -31.41 -35.72 -0.61
CA ALA A 159 -30.63 -36.39 -1.66
C ALA A 159 -31.51 -36.97 -2.77
N LYS A 160 -31.03 -36.96 -4.02
CA LYS A 160 -31.70 -37.66 -5.13
C LYS A 160 -31.78 -39.16 -4.79
N PRO A 161 -32.94 -39.84 -4.98
CA PRO A 161 -34.14 -39.43 -5.73
C PRO A 161 -35.31 -38.89 -4.88
N GLU A 162 -35.09 -38.35 -3.69
CA GLU A 162 -36.18 -37.82 -2.85
C GLU A 162 -36.98 -36.72 -3.57
N PRO A 163 -38.33 -36.82 -3.67
CA PRO A 163 -39.14 -35.85 -4.41
C PRO A 163 -38.98 -34.39 -3.95
N GLN A 164 -38.62 -34.18 -2.68
CA GLN A 164 -38.42 -32.88 -2.07
C GLN A 164 -37.25 -32.10 -2.72
N VAL A 165 -36.19 -32.80 -3.17
CA VAL A 165 -35.03 -32.17 -3.83
C VAL A 165 -35.43 -31.47 -5.12
N TYR A 166 -36.28 -32.11 -5.93
CA TYR A 166 -36.73 -31.56 -7.21
C TYR A 166 -37.67 -30.36 -7.02
N LYS A 167 -38.50 -30.36 -5.97
CA LYS A 167 -39.31 -29.20 -5.59
C LYS A 167 -38.43 -28.02 -5.18
N PHE A 168 -37.46 -28.26 -4.31
CA PHE A 168 -36.49 -27.25 -3.88
C PHE A 168 -35.70 -26.66 -5.06
N MET A 169 -35.30 -27.51 -6.02
CA MET A 169 -34.64 -27.06 -7.25
C MET A 169 -35.56 -26.15 -8.10
N LEU A 170 -36.82 -26.52 -8.31
CA LEU A 170 -37.78 -25.70 -9.05
C LEU A 170 -38.02 -24.33 -8.38
N ASP A 171 -38.15 -24.32 -7.06
CA ASP A 171 -38.31 -23.10 -6.26
C ASP A 171 -37.06 -22.19 -6.38
N THR A 172 -35.86 -22.77 -6.32
CA THR A 172 -34.59 -22.05 -6.49
C THR A 172 -34.47 -21.42 -7.87
N LEU A 173 -34.86 -22.17 -8.91
CA LEU A 173 -34.85 -21.70 -10.30
C LEU A 173 -35.99 -20.71 -10.62
N LYS A 174 -37.01 -20.62 -9.75
CA LYS A 174 -38.26 -19.90 -10.00
C LYS A 174 -38.90 -20.31 -11.34
N ALA A 175 -38.90 -21.62 -11.61
CA ALA A 175 -39.33 -22.23 -12.86
C ALA A 175 -40.40 -23.31 -12.65
N SER A 176 -41.36 -23.39 -13.56
CA SER A 176 -42.32 -24.50 -13.61
C SER A 176 -41.65 -25.74 -14.21
N PRO A 177 -42.08 -26.98 -13.88
CA PRO A 177 -41.43 -28.20 -14.35
C PRO A 177 -41.19 -28.26 -15.87
N ASN A 178 -42.20 -27.90 -16.67
CA ASN A 178 -42.14 -27.94 -18.14
C ASN A 178 -41.18 -26.91 -18.76
N GLU A 179 -40.58 -26.03 -17.95
CA GLU A 179 -39.62 -25.01 -18.39
C GLU A 179 -38.16 -25.44 -18.14
N VAL A 180 -37.95 -26.60 -17.52
CA VAL A 180 -36.65 -27.10 -17.08
C VAL A 180 -36.26 -28.34 -17.88
N VAL A 181 -35.01 -28.39 -18.32
CA VAL A 181 -34.36 -29.63 -18.79
C VAL A 181 -33.36 -30.11 -17.72
N TYR A 182 -33.41 -31.39 -17.37
CA TYR A 182 -32.57 -32.01 -16.36
C TYR A 182 -31.75 -33.16 -16.95
N LEU A 183 -30.43 -33.08 -16.81
CA LEU A 183 -29.45 -34.05 -17.29
C LEU A 183 -28.82 -34.80 -16.11
N ASP A 184 -28.96 -36.12 -16.10
CA ASP A 184 -28.41 -37.00 -15.06
C ASP A 184 -28.00 -38.33 -15.71
N ASN A 185 -26.95 -38.98 -15.20
CA ASN A 185 -26.48 -40.27 -15.72
C ASN A 185 -27.23 -41.46 -15.10
N THR A 186 -28.06 -41.22 -14.07
CA THR A 186 -28.75 -42.23 -13.29
C THR A 186 -30.25 -42.18 -13.55
N GLY A 187 -30.78 -43.20 -14.26
CA GLY A 187 -32.20 -43.26 -14.63
C GLY A 187 -33.18 -43.21 -13.45
N ALA A 188 -32.79 -43.76 -12.29
CA ALA A 188 -33.59 -43.70 -11.06
C ALA A 188 -33.76 -42.27 -10.52
N TYR A 189 -32.78 -41.39 -10.75
CA TYR A 189 -32.83 -39.98 -10.35
C TYR A 189 -33.64 -39.15 -11.36
N LEU A 190 -33.70 -39.56 -12.63
CA LEU A 190 -34.56 -38.87 -13.61
C LEU A 190 -36.05 -39.14 -13.44
N LYS A 191 -36.44 -40.26 -12.81
CA LYS A 191 -37.86 -40.65 -12.71
C LYS A 191 -38.71 -39.62 -11.95
N PRO A 192 -38.35 -39.17 -10.72
CA PRO A 192 -39.13 -38.14 -10.02
C PRO A 192 -39.21 -36.80 -10.78
N ALA A 193 -38.14 -36.39 -11.44
CA ALA A 193 -38.15 -35.19 -12.30
C ALA A 193 -39.15 -35.33 -13.46
N ARG A 194 -39.18 -36.48 -14.11
CA ARG A 194 -40.13 -36.79 -15.20
C ARG A 194 -41.56 -36.85 -14.70
N ASP A 195 -41.80 -37.43 -13.53
CA ASP A 195 -43.12 -37.50 -12.90
C ASP A 195 -43.67 -36.10 -12.56
N LEU A 196 -42.79 -35.11 -12.35
CA LEU A 196 -43.14 -33.70 -12.17
C LEU A 196 -43.38 -32.94 -13.49
N GLY A 197 -43.06 -33.52 -14.64
CA GLY A 197 -43.17 -32.87 -15.97
C GLY A 197 -41.89 -32.20 -16.47
N ILE A 198 -40.75 -32.43 -15.82
CA ILE A 198 -39.45 -31.91 -16.25
C ILE A 198 -38.96 -32.68 -17.48
N VAL A 199 -38.40 -31.98 -18.47
CA VAL A 199 -37.75 -32.62 -19.62
C VAL A 199 -36.47 -33.29 -19.12
N THR A 200 -36.31 -34.60 -19.32
CA THR A 200 -35.17 -35.35 -18.77
C THR A 200 -34.32 -35.95 -19.87
N ILE A 201 -33.00 -35.90 -19.71
CA ILE A 201 -32.01 -36.51 -20.61
C ILE A 201 -31.15 -37.45 -19.78
N LEU A 202 -31.12 -38.73 -20.20
CA LEU A 202 -30.27 -39.74 -19.58
C LEU A 202 -28.90 -39.72 -20.23
N VAL A 203 -27.88 -39.32 -19.46
CA VAL A 203 -26.52 -39.13 -19.98
C VAL A 203 -25.75 -40.45 -19.91
N HIS A 204 -25.56 -41.09 -21.06
CA HIS A 204 -24.66 -42.24 -21.21
C HIS A 204 -23.38 -41.86 -21.94
N ASP A 205 -23.54 -41.13 -23.05
CA ASP A 205 -22.48 -40.60 -23.88
C ASP A 205 -22.69 -39.09 -24.02
N THR A 206 -21.59 -38.34 -23.98
CA THR A 206 -21.66 -36.87 -23.98
C THR A 206 -22.20 -36.35 -25.30
N ASP A 207 -21.74 -36.87 -26.44
CA ASP A 207 -22.16 -36.38 -27.75
C ASP A 207 -23.65 -36.68 -28.00
N MET A 208 -24.13 -37.86 -27.61
CA MET A 208 -25.54 -38.21 -27.70
C MET A 208 -26.40 -37.30 -26.81
N ALA A 209 -25.99 -37.09 -25.56
CA ALA A 209 -26.71 -36.21 -24.63
C ALA A 209 -26.76 -34.76 -25.15
N LEU A 210 -25.67 -34.27 -25.74
CA LEU A 210 -25.62 -32.93 -26.35
C LEU A 210 -26.54 -32.80 -27.56
N ARG A 211 -26.66 -33.83 -28.41
CA ARG A 211 -27.62 -33.85 -29.53
C ARG A 211 -29.07 -33.85 -29.04
N GLU A 212 -29.37 -34.59 -27.98
CA GLU A 212 -30.70 -34.55 -27.35
C GLU A 212 -30.98 -33.18 -26.73
N LEU A 213 -29.99 -32.58 -26.06
CA LEU A 213 -30.09 -31.25 -25.47
C LEU A 213 -30.31 -30.17 -26.53
N GLU A 214 -29.56 -30.21 -27.62
CA GLU A 214 -29.72 -29.33 -28.79
C GLU A 214 -31.11 -29.48 -29.40
N LYS A 215 -31.62 -30.71 -29.54
CA LYS A 215 -32.96 -30.97 -30.06
C LYS A 215 -34.08 -30.39 -29.19
N VAL A 216 -33.98 -30.50 -27.87
CA VAL A 216 -35.04 -30.00 -26.96
C VAL A 216 -34.96 -28.50 -26.71
N THR A 217 -33.76 -27.91 -26.77
CA THR A 217 -33.56 -26.46 -26.57
C THR A 217 -33.66 -25.64 -27.86
N GLY A 218 -33.42 -26.26 -29.02
CA GLY A 218 -33.35 -25.56 -30.31
C GLY A 218 -32.10 -24.69 -30.47
N ILE A 219 -31.08 -24.89 -29.63
CA ILE A 219 -29.82 -24.14 -29.64
C ILE A 219 -28.72 -25.07 -30.15
N GLU A 220 -27.92 -24.61 -31.11
CA GLU A 220 -26.78 -25.37 -31.63
C GLU A 220 -25.68 -25.52 -30.57
N LEU A 221 -25.32 -26.76 -30.22
CA LEU A 221 -24.35 -27.09 -29.17
C LEU A 221 -23.17 -27.94 -29.69
N CYS A 222 -23.37 -28.74 -30.75
CA CYS A 222 -22.39 -29.75 -31.18
C CYS A 222 -21.30 -29.24 -32.14
N ASN A 223 -21.50 -28.13 -32.87
CA ASN A 223 -20.61 -27.64 -33.94
C ASN A 223 -20.21 -26.16 -33.80
N THR A 224 -20.00 -25.69 -32.57
CA THR A 224 -19.61 -24.29 -32.34
C THR A 224 -18.13 -24.06 -32.67
N ALA A 225 -17.80 -22.91 -33.29
CA ALA A 225 -16.41 -22.49 -33.49
C ALA A 225 -15.69 -22.42 -32.14
N ALA A 226 -14.38 -22.73 -32.12
CA ALA A 226 -13.58 -22.76 -30.90
C ALA A 226 -13.83 -21.49 -30.05
N PRO A 227 -14.43 -21.61 -28.86
CA PRO A 227 -14.81 -20.45 -28.08
C PRO A 227 -13.56 -19.70 -27.64
N LEU A 228 -13.68 -18.37 -27.53
CA LEU A 228 -12.65 -17.57 -26.87
C LEU A 228 -12.45 -18.09 -25.44
N PRO A 229 -11.23 -17.99 -24.87
CA PRO A 229 -11.01 -18.26 -23.46
C PRO A 229 -11.99 -17.47 -22.58
N ALA A 230 -12.27 -17.96 -21.38
CA ALA A 230 -13.09 -17.24 -20.42
C ALA A 230 -12.50 -15.82 -20.22
N SER A 231 -13.33 -14.80 -20.40
CA SER A 231 -12.97 -13.41 -20.11
C SER A 231 -13.17 -13.11 -18.63
N CYS A 232 -12.72 -11.93 -18.22
CA CYS A 232 -12.92 -11.37 -16.90
C CYS A 232 -14.09 -10.41 -16.89
N ASN A 233 -14.97 -10.52 -15.89
CA ASN A 233 -15.85 -9.43 -15.50
C ASN A 233 -15.17 -8.60 -14.40
N PRO A 234 -14.92 -7.29 -14.58
CA PRO A 234 -14.23 -6.48 -13.59
C PRO A 234 -14.86 -6.54 -12.18
N SER A 235 -16.19 -6.58 -12.05
CA SER A 235 -16.85 -6.60 -10.74
C SER A 235 -16.58 -7.87 -9.91
N ASP A 236 -16.20 -8.95 -10.58
CA ASP A 236 -16.17 -10.29 -10.00
C ASP A 236 -14.76 -10.70 -9.56
N LEU A 237 -13.77 -9.82 -9.74
CA LEU A 237 -12.37 -10.08 -9.43
C LEU A 237 -11.90 -9.32 -8.19
N SER A 238 -10.85 -9.85 -7.55
CA SER A 238 -10.24 -9.20 -6.40
C SER A 238 -9.35 -8.04 -6.85
N HIS A 239 -9.64 -6.84 -6.38
CA HIS A 239 -8.86 -5.63 -6.65
C HIS A 239 -7.91 -5.33 -5.49
N GLY A 240 -6.61 -5.42 -5.74
CA GLY A 240 -5.56 -5.09 -4.78
C GLY A 240 -4.95 -3.72 -5.05
N TYR A 241 -4.60 -2.98 -3.98
CA TYR A 241 -3.94 -1.69 -4.06
C TYR A 241 -2.68 -1.65 -3.18
N VAL A 242 -1.52 -1.34 -3.76
CA VAL A 242 -0.24 -1.25 -3.04
C VAL A 242 0.37 0.14 -3.18
N THR A 243 0.50 0.86 -2.08
CA THR A 243 1.20 2.16 -2.06
C THR A 243 2.71 1.95 -1.99
N ILE A 244 3.42 2.07 -3.12
CA ILE A 244 4.88 1.84 -3.14
C ILE A 244 5.70 3.04 -2.68
N LYS A 245 5.12 4.25 -2.73
CA LYS A 245 5.65 5.47 -2.09
C LYS A 245 4.54 6.51 -1.97
N PRO A 246 4.70 7.55 -1.14
CA PRO A 246 3.69 8.61 -1.02
C PRO A 246 3.32 9.21 -2.39
N GLY A 247 2.01 9.26 -2.69
CA GLY A 247 1.45 9.77 -3.95
C GLY A 247 1.51 8.81 -5.15
N VAL A 248 1.86 7.54 -4.93
CA VAL A 248 2.15 6.55 -5.97
C VAL A 248 1.63 5.18 -5.47
N GLN A 249 0.36 4.90 -5.79
CA GLN A 249 -0.40 3.69 -5.43
C GLN A 249 -0.63 2.81 -6.66
N LEU A 250 -0.69 1.49 -6.46
CA LEU A 250 -0.64 0.37 -7.42
C LEU A 250 -1.84 -0.55 -7.33
N HIS A 251 -2.80 -0.32 -8.19
CA HIS A 251 -3.82 -1.25 -8.53
C HIS A 251 -3.35 -2.49 -9.32
N PHE A 252 -3.84 -3.64 -8.90
CA PHE A 252 -3.79 -4.86 -9.68
C PHE A 252 -5.03 -5.68 -9.43
N VAL A 253 -5.36 -6.52 -10.39
CA VAL A 253 -6.39 -7.54 -10.24
C VAL A 253 -5.74 -8.87 -9.95
N GLU A 254 -6.34 -9.62 -9.03
CA GLU A 254 -5.83 -10.87 -8.52
C GLU A 254 -6.81 -12.03 -8.73
N LEU A 255 -6.30 -13.16 -9.25
CA LEU A 255 -7.04 -14.40 -9.39
C LEU A 255 -6.11 -15.63 -9.29
N GLY A 256 -6.59 -16.70 -8.66
CA GLY A 256 -5.87 -17.97 -8.55
C GLY A 256 -4.95 -18.09 -7.34
N SER A 257 -4.25 -19.22 -7.25
CA SER A 257 -3.33 -19.56 -6.17
C SER A 257 -2.10 -20.29 -6.73
N GLY A 258 -0.97 -20.30 -6.01
CA GLY A 258 0.29 -20.87 -6.49
C GLY A 258 1.35 -19.80 -6.80
N PRO A 259 2.36 -20.10 -7.64
CA PRO A 259 3.42 -19.15 -7.97
C PRO A 259 2.88 -17.86 -8.58
N VAL A 260 3.43 -16.72 -8.16
CA VAL A 260 2.94 -15.40 -8.58
C VAL A 260 3.36 -15.07 -10.02
N VAL A 261 2.39 -14.75 -10.88
CA VAL A 261 2.60 -14.26 -12.25
C VAL A 261 2.09 -12.82 -12.33
N CYS A 262 2.99 -11.86 -12.51
CA CYS A 262 2.66 -10.45 -12.65
C CYS A 262 2.60 -10.05 -14.13
N LEU A 263 1.43 -9.64 -14.58
CA LEU A 263 1.17 -9.23 -15.96
C LEU A 263 1.25 -7.70 -16.06
N CYS A 264 2.11 -7.20 -16.95
CA CYS A 264 2.41 -5.78 -17.15
C CYS A 264 2.04 -5.35 -18.58
N HIS A 265 0.97 -4.57 -18.74
CA HIS A 265 0.49 -4.12 -20.06
C HIS A 265 1.35 -3.00 -20.69
N GLY A 266 1.09 -2.67 -21.96
CA GLY A 266 1.77 -1.63 -22.76
C GLY A 266 1.07 -0.26 -22.78
N PHE A 267 1.36 0.57 -23.79
CA PHE A 267 0.73 1.89 -24.00
C PHE A 267 -0.15 1.91 -25.26
N PRO A 268 -1.37 2.49 -25.22
CA PRO A 268 -2.14 2.97 -24.07
C PRO A 268 -3.17 1.92 -23.57
N GLU A 269 -2.76 1.03 -22.66
CA GLU A 269 -3.56 -0.13 -22.25
C GLU A 269 -3.99 -0.11 -20.75
N SER A 270 -4.48 -1.24 -20.22
CA SER A 270 -4.88 -1.47 -18.81
C SER A 270 -4.64 -2.94 -18.41
N TRP A 271 -4.76 -3.27 -17.11
CA TRP A 271 -4.80 -4.68 -16.64
C TRP A 271 -5.80 -5.54 -17.44
N PHE A 272 -6.89 -4.93 -17.93
CA PHE A 272 -7.95 -5.59 -18.70
C PHE A 272 -7.50 -6.10 -20.08
N SER A 273 -6.35 -5.67 -20.59
CA SER A 273 -5.72 -6.29 -21.75
C SER A 273 -5.43 -7.78 -21.54
N TRP A 274 -5.31 -8.22 -20.29
CA TRP A 274 -5.03 -9.61 -19.92
C TRP A 274 -6.29 -10.43 -19.59
N ARG A 275 -7.49 -9.94 -19.90
CA ARG A 275 -8.77 -10.56 -19.49
C ARG A 275 -8.97 -12.02 -19.91
N TYR A 276 -8.32 -12.46 -20.98
CA TYR A 276 -8.35 -13.86 -21.42
C TYR A 276 -7.26 -14.72 -20.78
N GLN A 277 -6.17 -14.10 -20.32
CA GLN A 277 -5.02 -14.78 -19.71
C GLN A 277 -5.20 -14.94 -18.20
N ILE A 278 -5.88 -14.02 -17.52
CA ILE A 278 -6.08 -14.08 -16.07
C ILE A 278 -6.78 -15.37 -15.63
N PRO A 279 -7.94 -15.78 -16.21
CA PRO A 279 -8.60 -17.02 -15.79
C PRO A 279 -7.82 -18.26 -16.20
N ALA A 280 -7.24 -18.27 -17.40
CA ALA A 280 -6.48 -19.42 -17.91
C ALA A 280 -5.21 -19.70 -17.09
N LEU A 281 -4.46 -18.66 -16.69
CA LEU A 281 -3.26 -18.81 -15.85
C LEU A 281 -3.62 -19.19 -14.41
N ALA A 282 -4.72 -18.65 -13.87
CA ALA A 282 -5.23 -19.05 -12.56
C ALA A 282 -5.59 -20.55 -12.53
N GLN A 283 -6.28 -21.02 -13.57
CA GLN A 283 -6.64 -22.43 -13.75
C GLN A 283 -5.41 -23.33 -13.93
N ALA A 284 -4.36 -22.82 -14.56
CA ALA A 284 -3.07 -23.52 -14.69
C ALA A 284 -2.26 -23.60 -13.36
N GLY A 285 -2.81 -23.11 -12.25
CA GLY A 285 -2.21 -23.22 -10.91
C GLY A 285 -1.27 -22.07 -10.54
N TYR A 286 -1.48 -20.89 -11.13
CA TYR A 286 -0.72 -19.67 -10.79
C TYR A 286 -1.59 -18.65 -10.03
N ARG A 287 -0.93 -17.85 -9.20
CA ARG A 287 -1.53 -16.65 -8.60
C ARG A 287 -1.26 -15.46 -9.52
N VAL A 288 -2.26 -15.04 -10.29
CA VAL A 288 -2.10 -14.00 -11.31
C VAL A 288 -2.32 -12.63 -10.69
N LEU A 289 -1.40 -11.70 -10.94
CA LEU A 289 -1.51 -10.28 -10.60
C LEU A 289 -1.48 -9.46 -11.90
N ALA A 290 -2.63 -9.08 -12.43
CA ALA A 290 -2.71 -8.19 -13.59
C ALA A 290 -2.65 -6.74 -13.15
N VAL A 291 -1.51 -6.10 -13.38
CA VAL A 291 -1.19 -4.78 -12.85
C VAL A 291 -1.66 -3.71 -13.83
N ASP A 292 -2.37 -2.69 -13.36
CA ASP A 292 -2.39 -1.42 -14.10
C ASP A 292 -0.97 -0.84 -14.00
N MET A 293 -0.35 -0.48 -15.11
CA MET A 293 1.01 0.04 -15.06
C MET A 293 1.02 1.47 -14.54
N LYS A 294 2.17 1.94 -14.06
CA LYS A 294 2.25 3.28 -13.46
C LYS A 294 1.83 4.38 -14.43
N GLY A 295 0.82 5.17 -14.05
CA GLY A 295 0.22 6.20 -14.91
C GLY A 295 -0.97 5.72 -15.73
N TYR A 296 -1.39 4.47 -15.56
CA TYR A 296 -2.59 3.87 -16.13
C TYR A 296 -3.48 3.37 -14.99
N GLY A 297 -4.79 3.37 -15.22
CA GLY A 297 -5.79 3.01 -14.22
C GLY A 297 -5.45 3.57 -12.84
N ASP A 298 -5.32 2.70 -11.85
CA ASP A 298 -5.23 3.10 -10.45
C ASP A 298 -3.81 2.83 -9.81
N SER A 299 -2.68 2.96 -10.56
CA SER A 299 -1.40 2.23 -10.26
C SER A 299 0.07 2.77 -10.19
N SER A 300 1.04 2.03 -9.51
CA SER A 300 2.55 2.09 -9.31
C SER A 300 3.37 0.88 -8.55
N ALA A 301 4.16 -0.11 -9.14
CA ALA A 301 4.51 -1.62 -8.84
C ALA A 301 5.46 -2.31 -7.71
N PRO A 302 5.26 -3.64 -7.31
CA PRO A 302 6.14 -4.63 -6.52
C PRO A 302 6.65 -5.95 -7.27
N PRO A 303 7.37 -6.99 -6.68
CA PRO A 303 8.14 -8.07 -7.40
C PRO A 303 7.45 -9.46 -7.71
N ALA A 304 7.78 -10.14 -8.85
CA ALA A 304 7.15 -11.39 -9.34
C ALA A 304 7.88 -12.10 -10.52
N VAL A 305 7.27 -13.12 -11.17
CA VAL A 305 7.54 -13.42 -12.61
C VAL A 305 6.96 -12.28 -13.43
N PHE A 306 7.75 -11.74 -14.36
CA PHE A 306 7.39 -10.51 -15.07
C PHE A 306 7.14 -10.80 -16.55
N ILE A 307 5.91 -10.60 -17.00
CA ILE A 307 5.53 -10.68 -18.43
C ILE A 307 5.11 -9.29 -18.88
N GLY A 308 5.80 -8.76 -19.89
CA GLY A 308 5.57 -7.41 -20.41
C GLY A 308 5.20 -7.40 -21.89
N HIS A 309 4.40 -6.41 -22.30
CA HIS A 309 4.14 -6.09 -23.70
C HIS A 309 4.41 -4.59 -23.95
N ASP A 310 4.90 -4.22 -25.14
CA ASP A 310 5.31 -2.85 -25.49
C ASP A 310 6.23 -2.20 -24.43
N TRP A 311 5.88 -1.07 -23.81
CA TRP A 311 6.64 -0.47 -22.70
C TRP A 311 6.75 -1.36 -21.47
N GLY A 312 5.73 -2.18 -21.21
CA GLY A 312 5.80 -3.24 -20.21
C GLY A 312 6.94 -4.21 -20.51
N GLY A 313 7.07 -4.62 -21.78
CA GLY A 313 8.18 -5.46 -22.28
C GLY A 313 9.56 -4.84 -22.00
N MET A 314 9.71 -3.55 -22.29
CA MET A 314 10.95 -2.81 -21.99
C MET A 314 11.26 -2.76 -20.48
N LEU A 315 10.24 -2.56 -19.64
CA LEU A 315 10.40 -2.53 -18.19
C LEU A 315 10.85 -3.89 -17.64
N VAL A 316 10.22 -4.98 -18.07
CA VAL A 316 10.52 -6.31 -17.52
C VAL A 316 11.92 -6.79 -17.90
N TRP A 317 12.42 -6.44 -19.10
CA TRP A 317 13.82 -6.67 -19.45
C TRP A 317 14.80 -5.92 -18.54
N ASN A 318 14.49 -4.67 -18.21
CA ASN A 318 15.32 -3.89 -17.29
C ASN A 318 15.22 -4.40 -15.83
N MET A 319 14.06 -4.90 -15.41
CA MET A 319 13.91 -5.57 -14.11
C MET A 319 14.82 -6.80 -14.04
N ALA A 320 14.84 -7.62 -15.09
CA ALA A 320 15.71 -8.79 -15.17
C ALA A 320 17.20 -8.42 -15.16
N LEU A 321 17.58 -7.29 -15.77
CA LEU A 321 18.98 -6.84 -15.85
C LEU A 321 19.50 -6.20 -14.55
N PHE A 322 18.65 -5.44 -13.85
CA PHE A 322 19.07 -4.65 -12.68
C PHE A 322 18.66 -5.22 -11.33
N TYR A 323 17.63 -6.08 -11.30
CA TYR A 323 17.07 -6.68 -10.10
C TYR A 323 16.79 -8.19 -10.28
N PRO A 324 17.75 -8.99 -10.80
CA PRO A 324 17.53 -10.40 -11.10
C PRO A 324 17.09 -11.22 -9.87
N GLU A 325 17.47 -10.81 -8.67
CA GLU A 325 17.05 -11.42 -7.40
C GLU A 325 15.54 -11.28 -7.11
N ARG A 326 14.86 -10.37 -7.82
CA ARG A 326 13.42 -10.10 -7.70
C ARG A 326 12.61 -10.67 -8.88
N VAL A 327 13.28 -11.24 -9.88
CA VAL A 327 12.67 -11.71 -11.12
C VAL A 327 12.90 -13.22 -11.23
N ARG A 328 11.84 -14.00 -10.98
CA ARG A 328 11.92 -15.47 -11.06
C ARG A 328 12.11 -15.97 -12.50
N ALA A 329 11.46 -15.30 -13.46
CA ALA A 329 11.58 -15.46 -14.90
C ALA A 329 11.04 -14.20 -15.58
N VAL A 330 11.44 -13.95 -16.83
CA VAL A 330 11.01 -12.79 -17.62
C VAL A 330 10.47 -13.20 -18.99
N ALA A 331 9.38 -12.61 -19.44
CA ALA A 331 8.89 -12.77 -20.81
C ALA A 331 8.49 -11.42 -21.41
N SER A 332 8.74 -11.24 -22.70
CA SER A 332 8.31 -10.05 -23.43
C SER A 332 7.53 -10.43 -24.69
N LEU A 333 6.38 -9.81 -24.89
CA LEU A 333 5.62 -9.84 -26.12
C LEU A 333 5.99 -8.60 -26.95
N ASN A 334 6.41 -8.83 -28.19
CA ASN A 334 6.78 -7.84 -29.21
C ASN A 334 8.09 -7.11 -28.92
N THR A 335 8.26 -6.54 -27.72
CA THR A 335 9.40 -5.67 -27.39
C THR A 335 10.70 -6.46 -27.21
N PRO A 336 11.71 -6.26 -28.07
CA PRO A 336 13.00 -6.91 -27.91
C PRO A 336 13.83 -6.26 -26.80
N PHE A 337 14.77 -7.01 -26.23
CA PHE A 337 15.80 -6.42 -25.37
C PHE A 337 16.89 -5.77 -26.25
N MET A 338 17.04 -4.46 -26.12
CA MET A 338 18.09 -3.69 -26.79
C MET A 338 18.93 -2.96 -25.73
N PRO A 339 20.21 -3.32 -25.52
CA PRO A 339 21.05 -2.65 -24.54
C PRO A 339 21.38 -1.21 -24.97
N ALA A 340 21.53 -0.32 -23.99
CA ALA A 340 21.92 1.06 -24.25
C ALA A 340 23.37 1.12 -24.75
N ASN A 341 23.59 1.84 -25.86
CA ASN A 341 24.92 2.07 -26.40
C ASN A 341 25.48 3.43 -25.92
N PRO A 342 26.57 3.46 -25.14
CA PRO A 342 27.14 4.71 -24.61
C PRO A 342 27.75 5.62 -25.69
N LYS A 343 28.01 5.08 -26.89
CA LYS A 343 28.64 5.80 -28.01
C LYS A 343 27.65 6.49 -28.93
N VAL A 344 26.34 6.25 -28.75
CA VAL A 344 25.29 6.77 -29.65
C VAL A 344 24.25 7.48 -28.80
N SER A 345 23.92 8.73 -29.17
CA SER A 345 22.83 9.45 -28.51
C SER A 345 21.50 8.75 -28.79
N PRO A 346 20.65 8.52 -27.76
CA PRO A 346 19.36 7.86 -27.97
C PRO A 346 18.43 8.69 -28.87
N MET A 347 18.59 10.02 -28.89
CA MET A 347 17.79 10.91 -29.74
C MET A 347 18.21 10.83 -31.21
N GLU A 348 19.50 10.63 -31.49
CA GLU A 348 19.99 10.40 -32.86
C GLU A 348 19.48 9.07 -33.41
N PHE A 349 19.44 8.02 -32.57
CA PHE A 349 18.88 6.73 -32.94
C PHE A 349 17.39 6.80 -33.30
N ILE A 350 16.57 7.49 -32.48
CA ILE A 350 15.14 7.68 -32.76
C ILE A 350 14.93 8.47 -34.06
N LYS A 351 15.71 9.53 -34.30
CA LYS A 351 15.63 10.32 -35.53
C LYS A 351 16.06 9.53 -36.78
N ALA A 352 17.00 8.60 -36.64
CA ALA A 352 17.47 7.77 -37.73
C ALA A 352 16.47 6.69 -38.16
N ASN A 353 15.47 6.36 -37.33
CA ASN A 353 14.45 5.36 -37.65
C ASN A 353 13.08 6.02 -37.90
N PRO A 354 12.61 6.09 -39.16
CA PRO A 354 11.35 6.74 -39.52
C PRO A 354 10.11 6.19 -38.81
N VAL A 355 10.16 4.92 -38.38
CA VAL A 355 9.04 4.25 -37.70
C VAL A 355 8.85 4.77 -36.27
N PHE A 356 9.88 5.34 -35.65
CA PHE A 356 9.80 5.97 -34.32
C PHE A 356 9.46 7.47 -34.38
N SER A 357 9.08 8.00 -35.55
CA SER A 357 8.80 9.44 -35.71
C SER A 357 7.68 9.94 -34.77
N TYR A 358 6.71 9.09 -34.45
CA TYR A 358 5.65 9.40 -33.48
C TYR A 358 6.19 9.68 -32.07
N GLN A 359 7.31 9.05 -31.68
CA GLN A 359 7.92 9.28 -30.36
C GLN A 359 8.50 10.69 -30.24
N LEU A 360 8.90 11.31 -31.36
CA LEU A 360 9.34 12.71 -31.42
C LEU A 360 8.16 13.66 -31.19
N TYR A 361 7.01 13.37 -31.78
CA TYR A 361 5.77 14.13 -31.56
C TYR A 361 5.33 14.10 -30.09
N PHE A 362 5.55 12.99 -29.39
CA PHE A 362 5.25 12.88 -27.97
C PHE A 362 6.18 13.69 -27.04
N GLN A 363 7.26 14.31 -27.56
CA GLN A 363 8.20 15.09 -26.74
C GLN A 363 7.78 16.54 -26.46
N GLU A 364 7.01 17.21 -27.34
CA GLU A 364 6.79 18.67 -27.28
C GLU A 364 5.60 19.11 -26.39
N PRO A 365 5.81 20.01 -25.41
CA PRO A 365 4.75 20.82 -24.81
C PRO A 365 4.52 22.13 -25.58
N LEU A 366 3.27 22.55 -25.81
CA LEU A 366 2.90 23.71 -26.65
C LEU A 366 3.64 25.01 -26.31
N PRO A 367 4.14 25.77 -27.31
CA PRO A 367 4.40 27.20 -27.18
C PRO A 367 3.16 28.04 -27.55
N LEU A 368 2.87 29.08 -26.77
CA LEU A 368 1.96 30.17 -27.17
C LEU A 368 2.62 31.03 -28.26
N GLN A 369 1.79 31.55 -29.17
CA GLN A 369 2.15 32.39 -30.33
C GLN A 369 2.93 33.69 -29.98
N PRO A 370 3.59 34.33 -30.97
CA PRO A 370 4.91 34.95 -30.78
C PRO A 370 4.87 36.45 -30.43
N GLY A 371 5.74 36.83 -29.48
CA GLY A 371 6.14 38.23 -29.25
C GLY A 371 6.89 38.42 -27.93
N GLY A 372 8.23 38.32 -27.94
CA GLY A 372 9.09 38.83 -26.84
C GLY A 372 10.24 37.94 -26.37
N VAL A 373 11.39 38.08 -27.04
CA VAL A 373 12.80 37.92 -26.58
C VAL A 373 13.25 36.65 -25.82
N ILE A 374 14.29 36.05 -26.39
CA ILE A 374 14.93 34.78 -26.08
C ILE A 374 15.79 34.84 -24.81
N TYR A 375 15.59 33.92 -23.87
CA TYR A 375 16.64 33.42 -22.96
C TYR A 375 16.71 31.89 -23.02
N ARG A 376 17.74 31.36 -23.69
CA ARG A 376 18.15 29.95 -23.66
C ARG A 376 19.19 29.79 -22.55
N TYR A 377 18.86 29.04 -21.49
CA TYR A 377 19.58 27.86 -20.99
C TYR A 377 19.11 27.47 -19.56
N ALA A 378 18.64 26.22 -19.44
CA ALA A 378 18.63 25.35 -18.26
C ALA A 378 17.79 25.71 -17.00
N CYS A 379 16.50 25.31 -16.98
CA CYS A 379 15.87 24.67 -15.80
C CYS A 379 14.55 23.97 -16.18
N PHE A 380 14.62 22.87 -16.93
CA PHE A 380 13.45 22.06 -17.32
C PHE A 380 13.19 20.97 -16.28
N CYS A 381 12.57 21.28 -15.14
CA CYS A 381 12.02 20.22 -14.25
C CYS A 381 10.94 20.62 -13.23
N GLN A 382 10.48 21.87 -13.11
CA GLN A 382 9.53 22.20 -12.02
C GLN A 382 8.33 23.11 -12.36
N TYR A 383 8.07 23.38 -13.64
CA TYR A 383 6.88 24.12 -14.09
C TYR A 383 6.04 23.34 -15.10
N SER A 384 5.46 22.21 -14.67
CA SER A 384 4.71 21.35 -15.58
C SER A 384 3.18 21.48 -15.47
N LYS A 385 2.62 22.16 -14.46
CA LYS A 385 1.15 22.26 -14.28
C LYS A 385 0.42 23.34 -15.10
N LEU A 386 1.11 24.12 -15.94
CA LEU A 386 0.48 25.22 -16.72
C LEU A 386 0.53 25.06 -18.25
N PHE A 387 1.03 23.93 -18.77
CA PHE A 387 1.07 23.68 -20.21
C PHE A 387 0.53 22.27 -20.52
N GLN A 388 -0.55 22.19 -21.31
CA GLN A 388 -1.01 20.95 -21.94
C GLN A 388 -0.12 20.67 -23.16
N GLY A 389 0.39 19.45 -23.30
CA GLY A 389 1.23 19.08 -24.44
C GLY A 389 0.41 18.83 -25.71
N VAL A 390 1.05 18.92 -26.88
CA VAL A 390 0.36 18.83 -28.19
C VAL A 390 -0.33 17.47 -28.35
N ALA A 391 0.36 16.39 -27.95
CA ALA A 391 -0.18 15.03 -28.01
C ALA A 391 -1.28 14.78 -26.96
N GLU A 392 -1.16 15.33 -25.75
CA GLU A 392 -2.25 15.27 -24.75
C GLU A 392 -3.53 15.90 -25.30
N ALA A 393 -3.43 17.08 -25.91
CA ALA A 393 -4.58 17.79 -26.45
C ALA A 393 -5.26 17.03 -27.61
N GLU A 394 -4.49 16.37 -28.47
CA GLU A 394 -5.04 15.57 -29.58
C GLU A 394 -5.74 14.30 -29.09
N LEU A 395 -5.09 13.54 -28.21
CA LEU A 395 -5.59 12.23 -27.76
C LEU A 395 -6.76 12.34 -26.78
N GLU A 396 -6.79 13.39 -25.95
CA GLU A 396 -7.84 13.62 -24.96
C GLU A 396 -9.09 14.28 -25.57
N ARG A 397 -8.98 14.85 -26.78
CA ARG A 397 -10.10 15.54 -27.45
C ARG A 397 -11.32 14.63 -27.64
N ASN A 398 -11.10 13.38 -28.03
CA ASN A 398 -12.15 12.38 -28.15
C ASN A 398 -11.59 11.00 -27.84
N LEU A 399 -11.72 10.59 -26.57
CA LEU A 399 -11.20 9.30 -26.08
C LEU A 399 -11.78 8.10 -26.85
N SER A 400 -13.05 8.12 -27.23
CA SER A 400 -13.67 7.03 -27.99
C SER A 400 -13.05 6.90 -29.38
N ARG A 401 -12.87 8.02 -30.09
CA ARG A 401 -12.16 8.06 -31.38
C ARG A 401 -10.72 7.57 -31.22
N THR A 402 -10.03 8.00 -30.17
CA THR A 402 -8.65 7.61 -29.88
C THR A 402 -8.53 6.09 -29.72
N PHE A 403 -9.32 5.45 -28.86
CA PHE A 403 -9.25 4.00 -28.64
C PHE A 403 -9.74 3.19 -29.84
N LYS A 404 -10.80 3.62 -30.55
CA LYS A 404 -11.26 2.95 -31.78
C LYS A 404 -10.26 3.07 -32.93
N SER A 405 -9.41 4.10 -32.91
CA SER A 405 -8.33 4.26 -33.88
C SER A 405 -7.12 3.40 -33.54
N PHE A 406 -6.77 3.26 -32.25
CA PHE A 406 -5.67 2.41 -31.78
C PHE A 406 -5.96 0.91 -31.89
N PHE A 407 -7.06 0.44 -31.31
CA PHE A 407 -7.33 -1.00 -31.17
C PHE A 407 -7.96 -1.56 -32.44
N ARG A 408 -7.13 -1.93 -33.40
CA ARG A 408 -7.56 -2.44 -34.71
C ARG A 408 -6.72 -3.63 -35.15
N ALA A 409 -7.37 -4.54 -35.89
CA ALA A 409 -6.64 -5.57 -36.61
C ALA A 409 -5.80 -4.95 -37.73
N ASN A 410 -4.74 -5.64 -38.16
CA ASN A 410 -3.80 -5.10 -39.14
C ASN A 410 -4.42 -4.73 -40.49
N ASP A 411 -5.44 -5.47 -40.93
CA ASP A 411 -6.20 -5.22 -42.16
C ASP A 411 -7.26 -4.12 -42.01
N GLU A 412 -7.47 -3.63 -40.79
CA GLU A 412 -8.43 -2.58 -40.45
C GLU A 412 -7.76 -1.23 -40.16
N GLY A 413 -6.42 -1.19 -40.09
CA GLY A 413 -5.64 -0.02 -39.71
C GLY A 413 -5.59 1.06 -40.79
N PHE A 414 -5.82 2.32 -40.39
CA PHE A 414 -5.72 3.50 -41.25
C PHE A 414 -4.79 4.59 -40.68
N MET A 415 -4.19 4.35 -39.50
CA MET A 415 -3.22 5.26 -38.89
C MET A 415 -1.81 5.01 -39.43
N SER A 416 -1.00 6.07 -39.51
CA SER A 416 0.40 6.00 -39.93
C SER A 416 1.31 6.53 -38.83
N THR A 417 2.29 5.74 -38.42
CA THR A 417 3.31 6.10 -37.42
C THR A 417 4.49 6.90 -38.00
N SER A 418 4.52 7.08 -39.33
CA SER A 418 5.55 7.84 -40.05
C SER A 418 5.13 9.28 -40.38
N ARG A 419 6.11 10.20 -40.40
CA ARG A 419 5.97 11.63 -40.75
C ARG A 419 4.93 12.40 -39.94
N ILE A 420 4.76 12.02 -38.66
CA ILE A 420 3.72 12.62 -37.81
C ILE A 420 3.91 14.12 -37.61
N LEU A 421 5.16 14.57 -37.42
CA LEU A 421 5.48 15.99 -37.28
C LEU A 421 5.10 16.82 -38.51
N GLU A 422 5.19 16.23 -39.71
CA GLU A 422 4.78 16.89 -40.97
C GLU A 422 3.25 16.93 -41.12
N LYS A 423 2.55 15.89 -40.64
CA LYS A 423 1.07 15.81 -40.66
C LYS A 423 0.41 16.69 -39.59
N GLY A 424 1.15 17.07 -38.55
CA GLY A 424 0.64 17.90 -37.45
C GLY A 424 -0.16 17.14 -36.38
N GLY A 425 -0.14 15.81 -36.38
CA GLY A 425 -0.80 14.98 -35.36
C GLY A 425 -0.94 13.51 -35.77
N LEU A 426 -1.20 12.65 -34.78
CA LEU A 426 -1.35 11.20 -34.94
C LEU A 426 -2.72 10.81 -35.53
N LEU A 427 -3.76 11.56 -35.21
CA LEU A 427 -5.14 11.36 -35.67
C LEU A 427 -5.50 12.26 -36.87
N VAL A 428 -4.56 13.08 -37.35
CA VAL A 428 -4.77 13.91 -38.54
C VAL A 428 -4.90 13.03 -39.79
N GLY A 429 -6.04 13.15 -40.47
CA GLY A 429 -6.38 12.35 -41.65
C GLY A 429 -7.06 11.00 -41.34
N THR A 430 -7.39 10.72 -40.07
CA THR A 430 -8.20 9.56 -39.69
C THR A 430 -9.69 9.93 -39.59
N PRO A 431 -10.62 8.95 -39.69
CA PRO A 431 -12.05 9.21 -39.48
C PRO A 431 -12.35 9.83 -38.11
N GLU A 432 -13.29 10.77 -38.06
CA GLU A 432 -13.79 11.34 -36.80
C GLU A 432 -14.60 10.31 -35.98
N GLU A 433 -15.30 9.40 -36.66
CA GLU A 433 -16.02 8.28 -36.07
C GLU A 433 -15.56 6.95 -36.69
N PRO A 434 -14.47 6.34 -36.18
CA PRO A 434 -14.02 5.05 -36.67
C PRO A 434 -15.01 3.92 -36.37
N ASN A 435 -15.22 3.01 -37.33
CA ASN A 435 -16.00 1.79 -37.12
C ASN A 435 -15.37 0.91 -36.03
N LEU A 436 -16.21 0.18 -35.28
CA LEU A 436 -15.74 -0.77 -34.26
C LEU A 436 -14.93 -1.90 -34.90
N SER A 437 -13.76 -2.23 -34.32
CA SER A 437 -12.93 -3.35 -34.79
C SER A 437 -13.52 -4.68 -34.35
N ARG A 438 -13.27 -5.75 -35.11
CA ARG A 438 -13.65 -7.12 -34.69
C ARG A 438 -12.95 -7.60 -33.42
N MET A 439 -11.90 -6.91 -32.97
CA MET A 439 -11.12 -7.27 -31.78
C MET A 439 -11.75 -6.80 -30.45
N VAL A 440 -12.70 -5.86 -30.49
CA VAL A 440 -13.24 -5.21 -29.29
C VAL A 440 -14.74 -4.95 -29.39
N THR A 441 -15.47 -5.02 -28.28
CA THR A 441 -16.87 -4.58 -28.20
C THR A 441 -16.99 -3.10 -27.83
N GLU A 442 -18.18 -2.51 -27.97
CA GLU A 442 -18.40 -1.11 -27.59
C GLU A 442 -18.25 -0.93 -26.08
N GLU A 443 -18.71 -1.89 -25.28
CA GLU A 443 -18.58 -1.88 -23.82
C GLU A 443 -17.10 -1.89 -23.40
N GLU A 444 -16.26 -2.66 -24.09
CA GLU A 444 -14.82 -2.69 -23.86
C GLU A 444 -14.17 -1.34 -24.19
N ILE A 445 -14.54 -0.70 -25.31
CA ILE A 445 -14.08 0.66 -25.62
C ILE A 445 -14.49 1.65 -24.53
N GLN A 446 -15.74 1.59 -24.06
CA GLN A 446 -16.22 2.49 -23.00
C GLN A 446 -15.48 2.28 -21.69
N PHE A 447 -15.05 1.05 -21.37
CA PHE A 447 -14.18 0.82 -20.21
C PHE A 447 -12.88 1.63 -20.31
N TYR A 448 -12.15 1.56 -21.44
CA TYR A 448 -10.93 2.36 -21.64
C TYR A 448 -11.20 3.87 -21.58
N VAL A 449 -12.30 4.33 -22.17
CA VAL A 449 -12.74 5.73 -22.09
C VAL A 449 -12.91 6.18 -20.64
N GLN A 450 -13.59 5.38 -19.80
CA GLN A 450 -13.80 5.74 -18.40
C GLN A 450 -12.50 5.76 -17.59
N GLN A 451 -11.59 4.82 -17.85
CA GLN A 451 -10.29 4.79 -17.17
C GLN A 451 -9.45 6.03 -17.51
N PHE A 452 -9.39 6.43 -18.78
CA PHE A 452 -8.56 7.57 -19.21
C PHE A 452 -9.21 8.93 -18.95
N LYS A 453 -10.52 9.01 -18.63
CA LYS A 453 -11.13 10.24 -18.09
C LYS A 453 -10.56 10.62 -16.73
N LYS A 454 -10.07 9.67 -15.94
CA LYS A 454 -9.54 9.94 -14.59
C LYS A 454 -8.23 10.75 -14.63
N SER A 455 -7.31 10.39 -15.52
CA SER A 455 -5.91 10.88 -15.48
C SER A 455 -5.34 11.33 -16.82
N GLY A 456 -6.07 11.14 -17.92
CA GLY A 456 -5.65 11.55 -19.27
C GLY A 456 -4.42 10.80 -19.80
N PHE A 457 -3.82 11.34 -20.85
CA PHE A 457 -2.65 10.77 -21.54
C PHE A 457 -1.32 11.32 -21.04
N ARG A 458 -1.33 12.32 -20.16
CA ARG A 458 -0.10 12.94 -19.65
C ARG A 458 0.85 11.97 -18.95
N GLY A 459 0.32 11.18 -18.00
CA GLY A 459 1.08 10.14 -17.31
C GLY A 459 1.64 9.09 -18.30
N PRO A 460 0.77 8.51 -19.14
CA PRO A 460 1.15 7.59 -20.22
C PRO A 460 2.25 8.14 -21.16
N LEU A 461 2.11 9.35 -21.69
CA LEU A 461 3.09 9.98 -22.59
C LEU A 461 4.44 10.27 -21.92
N ASN A 462 4.48 10.47 -20.59
CA ASN A 462 5.74 10.68 -19.89
C ASN A 462 6.68 9.47 -19.92
N TRP A 463 6.20 8.26 -20.22
CA TRP A 463 7.07 7.10 -20.48
C TRP A 463 8.02 7.35 -21.65
N TYR A 464 7.52 8.00 -22.71
CA TYR A 464 8.30 8.41 -23.87
C TYR A 464 9.20 9.63 -23.60
N ARG A 465 8.97 10.42 -22.55
CA ARG A 465 9.71 11.67 -22.27
C ARG A 465 10.94 11.50 -21.38
N ASN A 466 11.31 10.25 -21.08
CA ASN A 466 12.47 9.93 -20.24
C ASN A 466 13.64 9.31 -21.02
N ILE A 467 13.66 9.43 -22.36
CA ILE A 467 14.66 8.81 -23.26
C ILE A 467 16.10 8.98 -22.76
N GLU A 468 16.53 10.21 -22.47
CA GLU A 468 17.90 10.49 -21.98
C GLU A 468 18.19 9.91 -20.60
N ARG A 469 17.20 9.95 -19.69
CA ARG A 469 17.35 9.38 -18.33
C ARG A 469 17.43 7.86 -18.38
N ASN A 470 16.59 7.23 -19.21
CA ASN A 470 16.55 5.79 -19.41
C ASN A 470 17.86 5.31 -20.06
N TRP A 471 18.37 6.01 -21.06
CA TRP A 471 19.67 5.71 -21.68
C TRP A 471 20.82 5.78 -20.68
N LYS A 472 20.91 6.86 -19.87
CA LYS A 472 21.94 7.00 -18.82
C LYS A 472 21.88 5.89 -17.78
N TRP A 473 20.67 5.47 -17.38
CA TRP A 473 20.50 4.37 -16.45
C TRP A 473 20.84 3.01 -17.10
N GLY A 474 20.37 2.77 -18.32
CA GLY A 474 20.67 1.56 -19.10
C GLY A 474 22.17 1.37 -19.35
N CYS A 475 22.93 2.46 -19.56
CA CYS A 475 24.40 2.40 -19.68
C CYS A 475 25.09 1.84 -18.42
N LYS A 476 24.46 1.89 -17.23
CA LYS A 476 24.98 1.26 -16.00
C LYS A 476 24.89 -0.26 -16.02
N GLY A 477 24.04 -0.82 -16.88
CA GLY A 477 23.91 -2.25 -17.12
C GLY A 477 24.89 -2.78 -18.17
N MET A 478 25.74 -1.92 -18.74
CA MET A 478 26.73 -2.31 -19.74
C MET A 478 27.67 -3.38 -19.19
N GLY A 479 27.85 -4.46 -19.95
CA GLY A 479 28.63 -5.64 -19.55
C GLY A 479 27.86 -6.66 -18.70
N ARG A 480 26.61 -6.38 -18.30
CA ARG A 480 25.73 -7.39 -17.68
C ARG A 480 25.04 -8.23 -18.75
N LYS A 481 24.73 -9.47 -18.41
CA LYS A 481 23.86 -10.36 -19.20
C LYS A 481 22.64 -10.76 -18.38
N ILE A 482 21.51 -11.00 -19.06
CA ILE A 482 20.32 -11.56 -18.41
C ILE A 482 20.48 -13.09 -18.40
N LEU A 483 20.68 -13.65 -17.20
CA LEU A 483 21.00 -15.08 -17.00
C LEU A 483 19.84 -15.92 -16.44
N ILE A 484 18.79 -15.25 -15.95
CA ILE A 484 17.55 -15.89 -15.49
C ILE A 484 16.73 -16.40 -16.69
N PRO A 485 15.78 -17.35 -16.49
CA PRO A 485 14.92 -17.84 -17.56
C PRO A 485 14.18 -16.70 -18.29
N ALA A 486 14.25 -16.71 -19.62
CA ALA A 486 13.74 -15.64 -20.48
C ALA A 486 12.99 -16.16 -21.71
N LEU A 487 11.86 -15.52 -22.06
CA LEU A 487 11.06 -15.80 -23.26
C LEU A 487 10.85 -14.53 -24.09
N MET A 488 11.14 -14.60 -25.38
CA MET A 488 10.81 -13.55 -26.36
C MET A 488 9.71 -14.03 -27.31
N VAL A 489 8.58 -13.34 -27.36
CA VAL A 489 7.49 -13.63 -28.30
C VAL A 489 7.40 -12.53 -29.35
N THR A 490 7.57 -12.88 -30.64
CA THR A 490 7.47 -11.92 -31.75
C THR A 490 6.14 -12.03 -32.47
N ALA A 491 5.53 -10.90 -32.82
CA ALA A 491 4.35 -10.82 -33.67
C ALA A 491 4.75 -10.51 -35.13
N GLU A 492 4.35 -11.35 -36.07
CA GLU A 492 4.82 -11.29 -37.46
C GLU A 492 4.49 -9.96 -38.16
N LYS A 493 3.30 -9.42 -37.88
CA LYS A 493 2.78 -8.24 -38.58
C LYS A 493 2.80 -6.97 -37.72
N ASP A 494 3.60 -6.95 -36.65
CA ASP A 494 3.88 -5.70 -35.93
C ASP A 494 4.76 -4.79 -36.81
N GLN A 495 4.23 -3.64 -37.20
CA GLN A 495 4.91 -2.72 -38.13
C GLN A 495 5.92 -1.81 -37.41
N VAL A 496 5.90 -1.77 -36.07
CA VAL A 496 6.78 -0.92 -35.25
C VAL A 496 7.86 -1.75 -34.57
N LEU A 497 7.46 -2.79 -33.84
CA LEU A 497 8.36 -3.71 -33.14
C LEU A 497 8.59 -4.97 -33.99
N VAL A 498 9.12 -4.76 -35.19
CA VAL A 498 9.32 -5.83 -36.17
C VAL A 498 10.19 -6.96 -35.61
N PRO A 499 9.90 -8.24 -35.91
CA PRO A 499 10.64 -9.39 -35.37
C PRO A 499 12.17 -9.30 -35.55
N GLN A 500 12.64 -8.66 -36.63
CA GLN A 500 14.05 -8.48 -36.94
C GLN A 500 14.82 -7.69 -35.86
N LEU A 501 14.15 -6.80 -35.11
CA LEU A 501 14.79 -6.06 -34.02
C LEU A 501 15.23 -6.97 -32.86
N SER A 502 14.65 -8.18 -32.75
CA SER A 502 15.00 -9.15 -31.71
C SER A 502 16.19 -10.07 -32.08
N LYS A 503 16.74 -9.96 -33.30
CA LYS A 503 17.70 -10.93 -33.87
C LYS A 503 18.98 -11.13 -33.05
N HIS A 504 19.41 -10.11 -32.33
CA HIS A 504 20.69 -10.09 -31.61
C HIS A 504 20.52 -10.22 -30.08
N MET A 505 19.35 -10.67 -29.61
CA MET A 505 19.08 -10.76 -28.17
C MET A 505 19.95 -11.83 -27.49
N GLU A 506 20.30 -12.90 -28.20
CA GLU A 506 21.16 -14.00 -27.74
C GLU A 506 22.58 -13.54 -27.35
N ASP A 507 23.03 -12.38 -27.86
CA ASP A 507 24.33 -11.81 -27.46
C ASP A 507 24.32 -11.36 -25.98
N TRP A 508 23.14 -11.03 -25.45
CA TRP A 508 22.95 -10.34 -24.17
C TRP A 508 22.06 -11.08 -23.17
N VAL A 509 21.19 -11.96 -23.64
CA VAL A 509 20.36 -12.89 -22.87
C VAL A 509 20.93 -14.29 -23.11
N ARG A 510 21.18 -15.05 -22.04
CA ARG A 510 21.82 -16.39 -22.03
C ARG A 510 21.54 -17.26 -23.28
N GLU A 511 22.43 -18.21 -23.59
CA GLU A 511 22.31 -19.21 -24.69
C GLU A 511 21.00 -20.04 -24.73
N GLN A 512 20.12 -19.94 -23.74
CA GLN A 512 18.82 -20.63 -23.65
C GLN A 512 17.62 -19.67 -23.71
N LEU A 513 17.73 -18.53 -24.40
CA LEU A 513 16.57 -17.68 -24.69
C LEU A 513 15.49 -18.49 -25.44
N CYS A 514 14.34 -18.69 -24.82
CA CYS A 514 13.20 -19.31 -25.49
C CYS A 514 12.53 -18.30 -26.42
N ARG A 515 12.02 -18.76 -27.57
CA ARG A 515 11.28 -17.94 -28.53
C ARG A 515 9.89 -18.50 -28.81
N GLY A 516 8.91 -17.60 -28.88
CA GLY A 516 7.59 -17.85 -29.46
C GLY A 516 7.36 -16.92 -30.66
N ALA A 517 6.59 -17.36 -31.65
CA ALA A 517 6.21 -16.53 -32.79
C ALA A 517 4.71 -16.66 -33.05
N ILE A 518 4.03 -15.51 -33.21
CA ILE A 518 2.60 -15.47 -33.50
C ILE A 518 2.41 -15.08 -34.96
N VAL A 519 2.10 -16.09 -35.78
CA VAL A 519 1.79 -15.94 -37.21
C VAL A 519 0.51 -15.13 -37.37
N GLY A 520 0.57 -14.05 -38.17
CA GLY A 520 -0.55 -13.12 -38.35
C GLY A 520 -0.84 -12.15 -37.20
N GLY A 521 -0.13 -12.21 -36.06
CA GLY A 521 -0.34 -11.34 -34.90
C GLY A 521 -0.02 -9.87 -35.19
N SER A 522 -0.82 -8.95 -34.63
CA SER A 522 -0.65 -7.48 -34.73
C SER A 522 -0.02 -6.89 -33.48
N THR A 523 0.22 -5.57 -33.48
CA THR A 523 0.81 -4.83 -32.36
C THR A 523 0.03 -5.03 -31.05
N ASP A 524 -1.30 -5.12 -31.08
CA ASP A 524 -2.15 -5.51 -29.94
C ASP A 524 -2.27 -7.04 -29.81
N THR A 525 -1.15 -7.68 -29.53
CA THR A 525 -0.99 -9.14 -29.60
C THR A 525 -1.87 -9.91 -28.60
N THR A 526 -2.20 -9.31 -27.46
CA THR A 526 -3.05 -9.90 -26.41
C THR A 526 -4.52 -10.03 -26.83
N MET A 527 -5.00 -9.16 -27.72
CA MET A 527 -6.39 -9.11 -28.18
C MET A 527 -6.59 -9.66 -29.60
N SER A 528 -5.51 -9.77 -30.40
CA SER A 528 -5.60 -10.12 -31.82
C SER A 528 -5.57 -11.62 -32.10
N THR A 529 -5.23 -12.49 -31.13
CA THR A 529 -5.13 -13.94 -31.36
C THR A 529 -5.49 -14.79 -30.15
N ASN A 530 -6.09 -15.97 -30.42
CA ASN A 530 -6.28 -17.05 -29.45
C ASN A 530 -4.91 -17.58 -29.00
N PHE A 531 -4.40 -17.11 -27.86
CA PHE A 531 -3.08 -17.45 -27.30
C PHE A 531 -2.91 -18.96 -26.98
N ILE A 532 -3.98 -19.77 -27.10
CA ILE A 532 -4.03 -21.17 -26.64
C ILE A 532 -4.22 -22.18 -27.79
N SER A 533 -4.51 -21.77 -29.04
CA SER A 533 -4.87 -22.73 -30.10
C SER A 533 -3.71 -23.25 -30.97
N TYR A 534 -2.45 -22.92 -30.68
CA TYR A 534 -1.32 -23.55 -31.37
C TYR A 534 -0.70 -24.60 -30.47
N ASN A 535 -0.78 -25.87 -30.90
CA ASN A 535 -0.16 -27.04 -30.30
C ASN A 535 1.28 -26.75 -29.85
N CYS A 536 1.44 -26.34 -28.59
CA CYS A 536 2.71 -26.36 -27.91
C CYS A 536 2.80 -27.74 -27.26
N PRO A 537 3.79 -28.58 -27.61
CA PRO A 537 3.93 -29.87 -26.94
C PRO A 537 4.04 -29.61 -25.44
N SER A 538 3.26 -30.35 -24.68
CA SER A 538 3.06 -30.28 -23.23
C SER A 538 4.33 -30.39 -22.37
N SER A 539 5.52 -30.43 -22.99
CA SER A 539 6.83 -30.45 -22.36
C SER A 539 7.48 -29.07 -22.18
N ALA A 540 7.00 -27.98 -22.80
CA ALA A 540 7.69 -26.67 -22.73
C ALA A 540 7.33 -25.79 -21.50
N LEU A 541 6.25 -26.12 -20.77
CA LEU A 541 5.79 -25.39 -19.57
C LEU A 541 5.93 -26.18 -18.26
N LEU A 542 6.41 -27.42 -18.30
CA LEU A 542 6.73 -28.22 -17.11
C LEU A 542 8.14 -27.88 -16.61
N TRP A 543 8.26 -26.82 -15.82
CA TRP A 543 9.47 -26.54 -15.04
C TRP A 543 9.27 -26.92 -13.57
N ALA A 544 9.09 -28.21 -13.31
CA ALA A 544 9.28 -28.82 -12.00
C ALA A 544 10.49 -29.78 -12.08
N PRO A 545 11.47 -29.73 -11.17
CA PRO A 545 12.46 -30.79 -11.10
C PRO A 545 11.78 -32.07 -10.61
N ALA A 546 12.04 -33.19 -11.30
CA ALA A 546 11.63 -34.51 -10.86
C ALA A 546 12.28 -34.85 -9.50
N PRO A 547 11.55 -35.46 -8.54
CA PRO A 547 12.14 -35.91 -7.29
C PRO A 547 12.96 -37.18 -7.54
N GLY A 548 14.29 -37.05 -7.55
CA GLY A 548 15.16 -38.21 -7.75
C GLY A 548 16.63 -37.86 -7.99
N SER A 549 17.33 -37.36 -6.98
CA SER A 549 18.75 -37.68 -6.80
C SER A 549 19.15 -37.44 -5.34
N SER A 550 19.41 -38.54 -4.66
CA SER A 550 20.03 -38.60 -3.35
C SER A 550 21.50 -38.21 -3.46
N SER A 551 21.94 -37.19 -2.72
CA SER A 551 23.28 -37.20 -2.10
C SER A 551 23.40 -36.16 -0.99
N LEU A 552 23.42 -36.68 0.23
CA LEU A 552 24.30 -36.29 1.35
C LEU A 552 24.39 -34.79 1.69
N LEU A 553 23.58 -34.38 2.66
CA LEU A 553 24.04 -33.60 3.82
C LEU A 553 23.14 -33.97 5.01
N THR A 554 23.57 -34.98 5.76
CA THR A 554 22.94 -35.43 7.01
C THR A 554 23.19 -34.40 8.11
N GLY A 555 22.13 -33.71 8.55
CA GLY A 555 22.08 -33.00 9.82
C GLY A 555 20.82 -33.41 10.56
N ARG A 556 20.98 -34.23 11.60
CA ARG A 556 19.90 -34.68 12.49
C ARG A 556 19.22 -33.45 13.13
N PHE A 557 17.92 -33.29 12.92
CA PHE A 557 17.05 -32.56 13.85
C PHE A 557 16.18 -33.58 14.56
N THR A 558 16.40 -33.69 15.87
CA THR A 558 15.59 -34.46 16.81
C THR A 558 14.25 -33.76 17.03
N GLU A 559 13.18 -34.54 17.04
CA GLU A 559 11.84 -34.15 17.45
C GLU A 559 11.84 -33.75 18.93
N SER A 560 11.65 -32.46 19.23
CA SER A 560 11.10 -31.98 20.50
C SER A 560 10.88 -30.45 20.45
N ASP A 561 9.67 -30.01 20.09
CA ASP A 561 8.95 -28.88 20.73
C ASP A 561 7.65 -28.53 19.96
N PRO A 562 6.45 -28.75 20.54
CA PRO A 562 5.18 -28.40 19.90
C PRO A 562 4.87 -26.89 19.81
N GLU A 563 5.71 -26.00 20.34
CA GLU A 563 5.41 -24.56 20.40
C GLU A 563 5.96 -23.71 19.24
N CYS A 564 6.79 -24.26 18.34
CA CYS A 564 7.51 -23.46 17.34
C CYS A 564 6.73 -23.19 16.03
N CYS A 565 5.56 -23.80 15.82
CA CYS A 565 4.82 -23.72 14.56
C CYS A 565 3.64 -22.73 14.57
N ARG A 566 3.78 -21.56 15.20
CA ARG A 566 2.88 -20.42 14.94
C ARG A 566 3.53 -19.49 13.93
N THR A 567 2.94 -19.37 12.75
CA THR A 567 3.23 -18.27 11.82
C THR A 567 3.00 -16.96 12.58
N PRO A 568 3.98 -16.04 12.69
CA PRO A 568 3.79 -14.80 13.44
C PRO A 568 2.62 -14.00 12.86
N MET A 569 1.70 -13.53 13.71
CA MET A 569 0.57 -12.71 13.26
C MET A 569 1.05 -11.35 12.73
N VAL A 570 2.18 -10.86 13.23
CA VAL A 570 2.77 -9.58 12.81
C VAL A 570 3.71 -9.73 11.62
N HIS A 571 3.36 -9.09 10.50
CA HIS A 571 4.23 -8.95 9.35
C HIS A 571 5.25 -7.81 9.55
N GLY A 572 6.54 -8.14 9.51
CA GLY A 572 7.63 -7.16 9.53
C GLY A 572 8.25 -6.93 8.15
N TYR A 573 8.61 -5.69 7.85
CA TYR A 573 9.13 -5.26 6.56
C TYR A 573 10.66 -5.11 6.61
N LYS A 574 11.38 -5.76 5.69
CA LYS A 574 12.83 -5.57 5.49
C LYS A 574 13.12 -4.46 4.48
N GLY A 575 14.31 -3.86 4.58
CA GLY A 575 14.82 -2.91 3.58
C GLY A 575 14.16 -1.52 3.63
N VAL A 576 13.41 -1.21 4.69
CA VAL A 576 12.86 0.12 4.94
C VAL A 576 14.01 1.10 5.23
N LYS A 577 13.96 2.28 4.62
CA LYS A 577 14.85 3.40 4.96
C LYS A 577 14.07 4.45 5.72
N PHE A 578 14.43 4.65 6.98
CA PHE A 578 13.88 5.73 7.78
C PHE A 578 14.68 7.01 7.55
N GLN A 579 13.98 8.13 7.38
CA GLN A 579 14.57 9.45 7.38
C GLN A 579 13.66 10.38 8.19
N ASN A 580 14.26 11.15 9.10
CA ASN A 580 13.49 12.08 9.91
C ASN A 580 12.91 13.21 9.04
N TRP A 581 11.90 13.93 9.57
CA TRP A 581 11.22 14.99 8.85
C TRP A 581 12.20 16.05 8.31
N ALA A 582 13.21 16.42 9.09
CA ALA A 582 14.22 17.41 8.72
C ALA A 582 15.21 16.94 7.64
N ARG A 583 15.22 15.64 7.32
CA ARG A 583 16.18 14.96 6.44
C ARG A 583 17.64 15.12 6.87
N THR A 584 17.85 15.29 8.17
CA THR A 584 19.19 15.46 8.78
C THR A 584 19.77 14.14 9.25
N TYR A 585 18.90 13.18 9.60
CA TYR A 585 19.29 11.84 10.03
C TYR A 585 18.43 10.79 9.34
N GLY A 586 19.02 9.62 9.11
CA GLY A 586 18.33 8.46 8.57
C GLY A 586 19.07 7.17 8.88
N CYS A 587 18.33 6.07 8.90
CA CYS A 587 18.85 4.74 9.17
C CYS A 587 18.09 3.69 8.35
N SER A 588 18.55 2.44 8.40
CA SER A 588 17.91 1.31 7.76
C SER A 588 17.70 0.22 8.81
N PRO A 589 16.54 0.19 9.49
CA PRO A 589 16.26 -0.89 10.45
C PRO A 589 16.27 -2.25 9.75
N GLU A 590 16.74 -3.27 10.45
CA GLU A 590 16.70 -4.66 9.99
C GLU A 590 15.27 -5.12 9.69
N MET A 591 14.35 -4.79 10.61
CA MET A 591 12.92 -5.06 10.49
C MET A 591 12.12 -3.83 10.91
N TYR A 592 11.08 -3.51 10.16
CA TYR A 592 10.14 -2.44 10.46
C TYR A 592 8.75 -3.01 10.68
N TYR A 593 8.06 -2.58 11.74
CA TYR A 593 6.76 -3.10 12.16
C TYR A 593 5.76 -1.95 12.31
N GLN A 594 4.49 -2.20 11.97
CA GLN A 594 3.39 -1.25 12.13
C GLN A 594 2.21 -1.93 12.82
N PRO A 595 2.32 -2.17 14.14
CA PRO A 595 1.32 -2.92 14.88
C PRO A 595 0.01 -2.14 14.98
N THR A 596 -1.09 -2.87 15.03
CA THR A 596 -2.47 -2.38 15.21
C THR A 596 -3.05 -2.76 16.58
N SER A 597 -2.39 -3.66 17.32
CA SER A 597 -2.82 -4.11 18.65
C SER A 597 -1.65 -4.28 19.61
N VAL A 598 -1.97 -4.45 20.90
CA VAL A 598 -0.98 -4.67 21.96
C VAL A 598 -0.32 -6.05 21.83
N GLU A 599 -1.09 -7.04 21.39
CA GLU A 599 -0.65 -8.42 21.16
C GLU A 599 0.42 -8.45 20.07
N GLU A 600 0.22 -7.69 18.99
CA GLU A 600 1.20 -7.55 17.93
C GLU A 600 2.52 -6.95 18.45
N ILE A 601 2.47 -5.93 19.32
CA ILE A 601 3.68 -5.38 19.94
C ILE A 601 4.38 -6.45 20.79
N ARG A 602 3.63 -7.21 21.60
CA ARG A 602 4.21 -8.28 22.43
C ARG A 602 4.92 -9.33 21.58
N GLU A 603 4.35 -9.74 20.45
CA GLU A 603 4.98 -10.67 19.52
C GLU A 603 6.30 -10.11 18.97
N VAL A 604 6.31 -8.83 18.56
CA VAL A 604 7.54 -8.19 18.07
C VAL A 604 8.62 -8.15 19.16
N LEU A 605 8.28 -7.82 20.40
CA LEU A 605 9.24 -7.82 21.51
C LEU A 605 9.71 -9.24 21.87
N ALA A 606 8.84 -10.24 21.79
CA ALA A 606 9.21 -11.64 22.01
C ALA A 606 10.19 -12.12 20.93
N LEU A 607 9.91 -11.80 19.66
CA LEU A 607 10.80 -12.09 18.54
C LEU A 607 12.14 -11.39 18.68
N ALA A 608 12.14 -10.11 19.05
CA ALA A 608 13.36 -9.34 19.29
C ALA A 608 14.19 -9.98 20.41
N ARG A 609 13.55 -10.44 21.49
CA ARG A 609 14.20 -11.16 22.58
C ARG A 609 14.83 -12.48 22.11
N GLN A 610 14.08 -13.29 21.36
CA GLN A 610 14.55 -14.57 20.83
C GLN A 610 15.76 -14.39 19.91
N GLN A 611 15.78 -13.32 19.12
CA GLN A 611 16.83 -13.02 18.16
C GLN A 611 17.94 -12.11 18.70
N ASN A 612 17.88 -11.73 19.99
CA ASN A 612 18.77 -10.77 20.62
C ASN A 612 18.90 -9.45 19.82
N LYS A 613 17.76 -8.92 19.37
CA LYS A 613 17.65 -7.67 18.60
C LYS A 613 17.18 -6.53 19.49
N ARG A 614 17.70 -5.33 19.21
CA ARG A 614 17.23 -4.08 19.81
C ARG A 614 15.99 -3.57 19.09
N VAL A 615 15.16 -2.81 19.79
CA VAL A 615 13.86 -2.31 19.32
C VAL A 615 13.80 -0.80 19.54
N LYS A 616 13.52 -0.03 18.49
CA LYS A 616 13.20 1.40 18.62
C LYS A 616 11.74 1.67 18.29
N VAL A 617 11.02 2.25 19.23
CA VAL A 617 9.67 2.76 19.00
C VAL A 617 9.74 4.17 18.42
N VAL A 618 8.99 4.40 17.34
CA VAL A 618 8.93 5.68 16.62
C VAL A 618 7.49 6.14 16.38
N GLY A 619 7.29 7.45 16.39
CA GLY A 619 6.05 8.13 15.97
C GLY A 619 6.27 8.90 14.67
N GLY A 620 5.83 10.16 14.61
CA GLY A 620 5.88 11.00 13.40
C GLY A 620 7.28 11.33 12.83
N GLY A 621 8.38 10.92 13.49
CA GLY A 621 9.74 11.12 12.96
C GLY A 621 10.18 12.58 12.83
N HIS A 622 9.56 13.51 13.57
CA HIS A 622 9.81 14.96 13.45
C HIS A 622 11.09 15.46 14.13
N SER A 623 11.66 14.70 15.08
CA SER A 623 12.87 15.09 15.81
C SER A 623 14.07 15.26 14.87
N PRO A 624 14.71 16.46 14.81
CA PRO A 624 15.90 16.70 14.01
C PRO A 624 17.19 16.12 14.65
N SER A 625 17.11 14.91 15.22
CA SER A 625 18.21 14.14 15.81
C SER A 625 18.16 12.67 15.38
N ASP A 626 19.16 11.89 15.74
CA ASP A 626 19.27 10.45 15.53
C ASP A 626 18.56 9.61 16.61
N ILE A 627 17.81 10.23 17.54
CA ILE A 627 17.09 9.53 18.62
C ILE A 627 16.15 8.42 18.12
N ALA A 628 15.59 8.57 16.91
CA ALA A 628 14.70 7.60 16.28
C ALA A 628 15.43 6.54 15.43
N CYS A 629 16.74 6.67 15.22
CA CYS A 629 17.49 5.78 14.35
C CYS A 629 17.82 4.45 15.02
N THR A 630 17.76 3.35 14.27
CA THR A 630 18.16 2.01 14.72
C THR A 630 18.59 1.17 13.52
N ASP A 631 19.49 0.23 13.76
CA ASP A 631 19.86 -0.86 12.85
C ASP A 631 19.11 -2.16 13.19
N GLY A 632 18.49 -2.26 14.37
CA GLY A 632 17.65 -3.38 14.79
C GLY A 632 16.20 -3.25 14.31
N PHE A 633 15.27 -3.60 15.19
CA PHE A 633 13.83 -3.55 14.91
C PHE A 633 13.29 -2.15 15.16
N MET A 634 12.38 -1.69 14.30
CA MET A 634 11.70 -0.42 14.44
C MET A 634 10.18 -0.65 14.51
N ILE A 635 9.53 -0.15 15.56
CA ILE A 635 8.07 -0.21 15.72
C ILE A 635 7.50 1.18 15.50
N HIS A 636 6.65 1.35 14.49
CA HIS A 636 5.97 2.61 14.22
C HIS A 636 4.51 2.58 14.73
N MET A 637 4.21 3.40 15.73
CA MET A 637 2.95 3.36 16.48
C MET A 637 1.74 3.97 15.77
N GLY A 638 1.91 4.60 14.61
CA GLY A 638 0.85 5.39 13.96
C GLY A 638 -0.43 4.65 13.52
N LYS A 639 -0.52 3.32 13.67
CA LYS A 639 -1.78 2.57 13.51
C LYS A 639 -2.55 2.34 14.82
N MET A 640 -1.94 2.64 15.97
CA MET A 640 -2.60 2.68 17.28
C MET A 640 -2.91 4.13 17.63
N ASN A 641 -3.94 4.69 16.98
CA ASN A 641 -4.27 6.12 17.00
C ASN A 641 -5.70 6.44 17.44
N ARG A 642 -6.36 5.56 18.20
CA ARG A 642 -7.75 5.76 18.64
C ARG A 642 -7.87 6.62 19.90
N VAL A 643 -8.94 7.40 19.99
CA VAL A 643 -9.45 7.95 21.25
C VAL A 643 -10.25 6.86 21.96
N LEU A 644 -9.86 6.51 23.18
CA LEU A 644 -10.45 5.40 23.92
C LEU A 644 -11.54 5.87 24.88
N GLN A 645 -11.33 7.01 25.56
CA GLN A 645 -12.27 7.55 26.53
C GLN A 645 -12.14 9.06 26.64
N VAL A 646 -13.26 9.76 26.81
CA VAL A 646 -13.32 11.19 27.13
C VAL A 646 -14.19 11.35 28.38
N ASP A 647 -13.58 11.79 29.48
CA ASP A 647 -14.25 12.10 30.74
C ASP A 647 -14.45 13.61 30.83
N LYS A 648 -15.69 14.08 30.64
CA LYS A 648 -16.03 15.51 30.66
C LYS A 648 -16.04 16.10 32.07
N GLU A 649 -16.30 15.29 33.09
CA GLU A 649 -16.35 15.75 34.48
C GLU A 649 -14.94 15.99 35.01
N LYS A 650 -14.03 15.03 34.81
CA LYS A 650 -12.61 15.17 35.14
C LYS A 650 -11.83 15.98 34.12
N LYS A 651 -12.43 16.26 32.96
CA LYS A 651 -11.79 16.89 31.79
C LYS A 651 -10.54 16.13 31.39
N GLN A 652 -10.64 14.83 31.19
CA GLN A 652 -9.53 13.96 30.83
C GLN A 652 -9.83 13.20 29.55
N VAL A 653 -8.80 12.98 28.73
CA VAL A 653 -8.89 12.13 27.54
C VAL A 653 -7.88 11.00 27.62
N THR A 654 -8.32 9.77 27.37
CA THR A 654 -7.45 8.60 27.24
C THR A 654 -7.36 8.21 25.77
N VAL A 655 -6.14 8.12 25.25
CA VAL A 655 -5.86 7.83 23.83
C VAL A 655 -4.80 6.76 23.68
N GLU A 656 -4.78 6.09 22.53
CA GLU A 656 -3.64 5.28 22.12
C GLU A 656 -2.44 6.17 21.81
N ALA A 657 -1.25 5.70 22.20
CA ALA A 657 0.01 6.45 22.17
C ALA A 657 0.44 6.95 20.78
N GLY A 658 -0.07 6.31 19.72
CA GLY A 658 0.24 6.63 18.33
C GLY A 658 -0.63 7.72 17.70
N ILE A 659 -1.66 8.21 18.39
CA ILE A 659 -2.52 9.29 17.85
C ILE A 659 -1.71 10.56 17.62
N LEU A 660 -1.88 11.20 16.47
CA LEU A 660 -1.27 12.50 16.19
C LEU A 660 -2.04 13.60 16.93
N LEU A 661 -1.35 14.63 17.42
CA LEU A 661 -2.01 15.77 18.04
C LEU A 661 -2.98 16.47 17.06
N ALA A 662 -2.63 16.52 15.76
CA ALA A 662 -3.50 17.01 14.70
C ALA A 662 -4.83 16.24 14.59
N GLU A 663 -4.84 14.96 14.93
CA GLU A 663 -6.05 14.11 14.96
C GLU A 663 -6.80 14.23 16.30
N LEU A 664 -6.09 14.51 17.40
CA LEU A 664 -6.67 14.65 18.73
C LEU A 664 -7.42 15.97 18.93
N HIS A 665 -6.90 17.09 18.43
CA HIS A 665 -7.51 18.41 18.69
C HIS A 665 -8.98 18.49 18.23
N PRO A 666 -9.36 18.05 17.01
CA PRO A 666 -10.77 18.07 16.59
C PRO A 666 -11.67 17.17 17.44
N GLN A 667 -11.14 16.10 18.04
CA GLN A 667 -11.91 15.23 18.94
C GLN A 667 -12.17 15.91 20.29
N LEU A 668 -11.19 16.63 20.82
CA LEU A 668 -11.36 17.42 22.04
C LEU A 668 -12.37 18.56 21.84
N ASP A 669 -12.29 19.24 20.69
CA ASP A 669 -13.19 20.31 20.28
C ASP A 669 -14.67 19.87 20.34
N LYS A 670 -15.00 18.71 19.74
CA LYS A 670 -16.35 18.10 19.78
C LYS A 670 -16.89 17.87 21.19
N HIS A 671 -16.02 17.80 22.19
CA HIS A 671 -16.39 17.60 23.58
C HIS A 671 -16.29 18.87 24.43
N GLY A 672 -16.02 20.03 23.82
CA GLY A 672 -15.83 21.31 24.52
C GLY A 672 -14.56 21.35 25.36
N LEU A 673 -13.53 20.59 24.97
CA LEU A 673 -12.26 20.46 25.67
C LEU A 673 -11.10 20.95 24.81
N ALA A 674 -10.00 21.33 25.45
CA ALA A 674 -8.73 21.65 24.83
C ALA A 674 -7.57 21.25 25.74
N LEU A 675 -6.37 21.10 25.18
CA LEU A 675 -5.14 21.03 25.98
C LEU A 675 -4.76 22.44 26.43
N SER A 676 -4.24 22.59 27.66
CA SER A 676 -3.95 23.91 28.23
C SER A 676 -2.76 24.57 27.55
N ASN A 677 -1.81 23.77 27.09
CA ASN A 677 -0.67 24.21 26.30
C ASN A 677 -0.37 23.16 25.22
N LEU A 678 0.28 23.57 24.12
CA LEU A 678 0.59 22.72 22.96
C LEU A 678 1.94 23.08 22.36
N GLY A 679 2.66 22.09 21.82
CA GLY A 679 3.85 22.36 21.01
C GLY A 679 3.49 23.00 19.66
N ALA A 680 4.50 23.62 19.03
CA ALA A 680 4.34 24.31 17.74
C ALA A 680 3.91 23.42 16.56
N VAL A 681 4.18 22.11 16.62
CA VAL A 681 3.91 21.15 15.54
C VAL A 681 2.92 20.11 16.05
N SER A 682 1.90 19.80 15.24
CA SER A 682 0.83 18.85 15.58
C SER A 682 0.96 17.48 14.88
N ASP A 683 1.85 17.35 13.89
CA ASP A 683 2.19 16.07 13.21
C ASP A 683 3.09 15.15 14.06
N VAL A 684 2.83 15.10 15.36
CA VAL A 684 3.61 14.37 16.36
C VAL A 684 2.67 13.53 17.20
N THR A 685 3.10 12.31 17.55
CA THR A 685 2.25 11.37 18.29
C THR A 685 2.18 11.72 19.77
N ALA A 686 1.10 11.34 20.45
CA ALA A 686 0.90 11.58 21.88
C ALA A 686 2.08 11.06 22.74
N ALA A 687 2.61 9.87 22.46
CA ALA A 687 3.82 9.39 23.13
C ALA A 687 5.09 10.13 22.70
N GLY A 688 5.21 10.51 21.42
CA GLY A 688 6.38 11.23 20.92
C GLY A 688 6.57 12.61 21.56
N VAL A 689 5.46 13.32 21.81
CA VAL A 689 5.52 14.67 22.39
C VAL A 689 5.95 14.68 23.85
N ILE A 690 5.52 13.69 24.64
CA ILE A 690 5.98 13.57 26.02
C ILE A 690 7.39 12.98 26.06
N GLY A 691 7.69 12.02 25.19
CA GLY A 691 8.95 11.30 25.16
C GLY A 691 10.18 12.18 24.96
N SER A 692 10.03 13.34 24.32
CA SER A 692 11.12 14.28 24.09
C SER A 692 11.02 15.59 24.89
N GLY A 693 10.02 15.73 25.76
CA GLY A 693 9.81 16.93 26.57
C GLY A 693 9.31 18.14 25.76
N THR A 694 8.42 17.93 24.79
CA THR A 694 7.83 19.01 23.99
C THR A 694 7.24 20.09 24.89
N HIS A 695 7.45 21.35 24.53
CA HIS A 695 7.03 22.50 25.29
C HIS A 695 6.53 23.61 24.36
N ASN A 696 5.96 24.63 24.97
CA ASN A 696 5.68 25.92 24.37
C ASN A 696 5.76 26.98 25.48
N THR A 697 5.50 28.24 25.14
CA THR A 697 5.68 29.35 26.08
C THR A 697 4.56 29.40 27.13
N GLY A 698 4.80 30.13 28.22
CA GLY A 698 3.87 30.38 29.33
C GLY A 698 4.51 30.13 30.70
N ILE A 699 4.69 31.19 31.49
CA ILE A 699 5.33 31.09 32.82
C ILE A 699 4.49 30.34 33.87
N LYS A 700 3.19 30.18 33.62
CA LYS A 700 2.27 29.40 34.46
C LYS A 700 2.15 27.95 33.99
N HIS A 701 2.71 27.62 32.83
CA HIS A 701 2.53 26.34 32.15
C HIS A 701 3.84 25.54 32.14
N GLY A 702 3.74 24.24 32.40
CA GLY A 702 4.86 23.32 32.26
C GLY A 702 5.04 22.85 30.82
N ILE A 703 6.01 21.94 30.61
CA ILE A 703 6.12 21.20 29.35
C ILE A 703 4.87 20.34 29.11
N LEU A 704 4.63 19.88 27.90
CA LEU A 704 3.41 19.12 27.57
C LEU A 704 3.22 17.87 28.44
N ALA A 705 4.33 17.24 28.84
CA ALA A 705 4.33 16.09 29.73
C ALA A 705 3.74 16.38 31.12
N THR A 706 3.66 17.66 31.54
CA THR A 706 3.00 18.02 32.80
C THR A 706 1.49 17.79 32.77
N GLN A 707 0.88 17.72 31.57
CA GLN A 707 -0.54 17.45 31.38
C GLN A 707 -0.88 15.95 31.41
N VAL A 708 0.12 15.05 31.44
CA VAL A 708 -0.13 13.60 31.55
C VAL A 708 -0.47 13.24 32.99
N VAL A 709 -1.59 12.56 33.20
CA VAL A 709 -2.07 12.11 34.53
C VAL A 709 -1.99 10.60 34.72
N ALA A 710 -2.01 9.83 33.62
CA ALA A 710 -1.79 8.39 33.63
C ALA A 710 -1.27 7.91 32.27
N LEU A 711 -0.62 6.75 32.24
CA LEU A 711 -0.21 6.05 31.01
C LEU A 711 -0.08 4.55 31.26
N THR A 712 -0.07 3.77 30.18
CA THR A 712 0.27 2.35 30.23
C THR A 712 1.56 2.06 29.48
N LEU A 713 2.44 1.25 30.07
CA LEU A 713 3.77 0.95 29.56
C LEU A 713 3.95 -0.57 29.41
N LEU A 714 4.28 -1.03 28.21
CA LEU A 714 4.73 -2.39 27.95
C LEU A 714 6.25 -2.48 28.09
N THR A 715 6.70 -3.24 29.09
CA THR A 715 8.13 -3.42 29.43
C THR A 715 8.83 -4.41 28.50
N ALA A 716 10.17 -4.46 28.54
CA ALA A 716 10.98 -5.38 27.73
C ALA A 716 10.67 -6.86 28.00
N SER A 717 10.17 -7.20 29.21
CA SER A 717 9.74 -8.56 29.57
C SER A 717 8.37 -8.94 29.01
N GLY A 718 7.57 -7.97 28.52
CA GLY A 718 6.21 -8.19 28.03
C GLY A 718 5.09 -7.91 29.05
N ASN A 719 5.46 -7.44 30.25
CA ASN A 719 4.51 -7.01 31.28
C ASN A 719 3.97 -5.61 30.96
N ILE A 720 2.66 -5.41 31.16
CA ILE A 720 2.03 -4.08 31.08
C ILE A 720 1.97 -3.50 32.48
N LEU A 721 2.43 -2.27 32.63
CA LEU A 721 2.34 -1.48 33.84
C LEU A 721 1.35 -0.34 33.61
N GLU A 722 0.38 -0.21 34.49
CA GLU A 722 -0.43 1.00 34.61
C GLU A 722 0.31 1.98 35.51
N CYS A 723 0.47 3.22 35.06
CA CYS A 723 1.31 4.22 35.71
C CYS A 723 0.52 5.50 35.92
N SER A 724 0.50 6.00 37.15
CA SER A 724 -0.09 7.27 37.58
C SER A 724 0.68 7.79 38.80
N GLU A 725 0.27 8.91 39.38
CA GLU A 725 0.85 9.39 40.65
C GLU A 725 0.66 8.41 41.82
N THR A 726 -0.38 7.57 41.78
CA THR A 726 -0.72 6.62 42.84
C THR A 726 -0.30 5.18 42.53
N ASN A 727 -0.12 4.83 41.26
CA ASN A 727 0.24 3.48 40.82
C ASN A 727 1.55 3.50 40.01
N ASN A 728 2.54 2.68 40.40
CA ASN A 728 3.88 2.67 39.79
C ASN A 728 4.50 4.09 39.65
N ALA A 729 4.35 4.92 40.69
CA ALA A 729 4.67 6.36 40.66
C ALA A 729 6.10 6.70 40.17
N GLU A 730 7.10 5.89 40.54
CA GLU A 730 8.47 6.11 40.06
C GLU A 730 8.61 5.89 38.55
N VAL A 731 7.95 4.85 38.02
CA VAL A 731 7.91 4.56 36.58
C VAL A 731 7.10 5.63 35.86
N PHE A 732 6.00 6.09 36.44
CA PHE A 732 5.20 7.19 35.90
C PHE A 732 6.05 8.46 35.73
N GLN A 733 6.78 8.87 36.77
CA GLN A 733 7.64 10.06 36.73
C GLN A 733 8.76 9.95 35.69
N ALA A 734 9.33 8.75 35.51
CA ALA A 734 10.29 8.51 34.44
C ALA A 734 9.63 8.49 33.04
N ALA A 735 8.45 7.89 32.91
CA ALA A 735 7.77 7.69 31.64
C ALA A 735 7.22 8.97 30.99
N ARG A 736 7.00 10.03 31.78
CA ARG A 736 6.57 11.35 31.27
C ARG A 736 7.59 12.00 30.33
N VAL A 737 8.88 11.72 30.50
CA VAL A 737 9.95 12.05 29.51
C VAL A 737 10.83 10.80 29.34
N HIS A 738 10.38 9.89 28.47
CA HIS A 738 10.89 8.52 28.42
C HIS A 738 11.95 8.24 27.34
N LEU A 739 12.17 9.13 26.36
CA LEU A 739 13.12 8.98 25.24
C LEU A 739 12.94 7.70 24.37
N GLY A 740 11.89 6.93 24.61
CA GLY A 740 11.65 5.61 24.05
C GLY A 740 12.54 4.50 24.61
N CYS A 741 13.08 4.65 25.84
CA CYS A 741 14.07 3.72 26.43
C CYS A 741 13.56 2.89 27.62
N LEU A 742 12.35 3.13 28.10
CA LEU A 742 11.77 2.44 29.27
C LEU A 742 10.84 1.28 28.89
N GLY A 743 10.36 1.27 27.64
CA GLY A 743 9.29 0.40 27.17
C GLY A 743 8.47 1.06 26.06
N VAL A 744 7.43 0.36 25.61
CA VAL A 744 6.46 0.86 24.63
C VAL A 744 5.28 1.47 25.38
N ILE A 745 5.06 2.79 25.27
CA ILE A 745 3.84 3.41 25.80
C ILE A 745 2.67 3.00 24.90
N LEU A 746 1.61 2.43 25.49
CA LEU A 746 0.44 1.94 24.76
C LEU A 746 -0.69 2.97 24.77
N THR A 747 -1.00 3.53 25.93
CA THR A 747 -2.04 4.55 26.12
C THR A 747 -1.56 5.68 27.02
N ILE A 748 -2.15 6.86 26.84
CA ILE A 748 -1.87 8.06 27.64
C ILE A 748 -3.21 8.72 28.01
N THR A 749 -3.33 9.13 29.26
CA THR A 749 -4.41 9.97 29.75
C THR A 749 -3.88 11.39 29.96
N LEU A 750 -4.47 12.35 29.26
CA LEU A 750 -4.13 13.78 29.31
C LEU A 750 -5.20 14.55 30.07
N GLN A 751 -4.76 15.46 30.94
CA GLN A 751 -5.59 16.48 31.54
C GLN A 751 -5.88 17.57 30.52
N CYS A 752 -7.17 17.86 30.33
CA CYS A 752 -7.69 18.90 29.48
C CYS A 752 -8.26 20.05 30.33
N VAL A 753 -8.53 21.16 29.65
CA VAL A 753 -9.28 22.32 30.13
C VAL A 753 -10.52 22.53 29.27
N PRO A 754 -11.50 23.35 29.70
CA PRO A 754 -12.58 23.79 28.80
C PRO A 754 -11.99 24.42 27.54
N GLN A 755 -12.62 24.19 26.39
CA GLN A 755 -12.25 24.83 25.14
C GLN A 755 -12.17 26.36 25.31
N PHE A 756 -11.15 26.96 24.70
CA PHE A 756 -10.91 28.39 24.80
C PHE A 756 -10.34 28.96 23.48
N HIS A 757 -10.50 30.27 23.32
CA HIS A 757 -9.95 31.03 22.22
C HIS A 757 -8.75 31.84 22.70
N LEU A 758 -7.79 32.06 21.79
CA LEU A 758 -6.63 32.90 22.02
C LEU A 758 -6.63 34.03 21.00
N GLN A 759 -6.24 35.22 21.45
CA GLN A 759 -5.84 36.33 20.60
C GLN A 759 -4.32 36.42 20.60
N GLU A 760 -3.69 36.19 19.44
CA GLU A 760 -2.27 36.47 19.22
C GLU A 760 -2.09 37.91 18.75
N THR A 761 -1.23 38.67 19.42
CA THR A 761 -0.81 40.01 19.02
C THR A 761 0.70 40.01 18.82
N SER A 762 1.16 40.42 17.64
CA SER A 762 2.59 40.57 17.36
C SER A 762 2.96 42.00 16.98
N PHE A 763 4.11 42.49 17.43
CA PHE A 763 4.58 43.85 17.15
C PHE A 763 6.11 43.96 17.23
N PRO A 764 6.73 44.93 16.54
CA PRO A 764 8.17 45.15 16.60
C PRO A 764 8.61 45.81 17.91
N SER A 765 9.82 45.48 18.36
CA SER A 765 10.56 46.17 19.43
C SER A 765 12.07 45.97 19.22
N THR A 766 12.90 46.41 20.17
CA THR A 766 14.34 46.17 20.17
C THR A 766 14.73 45.12 21.21
N LEU A 767 15.82 44.39 20.97
CA LEU A 767 16.34 43.41 21.93
C LEU A 767 16.66 44.07 23.27
N LYS A 768 17.25 45.26 23.25
CA LYS A 768 17.50 46.05 24.46
C LYS A 768 16.20 46.31 25.26
N GLU A 769 15.16 46.85 24.62
CA GLU A 769 13.89 47.17 25.29
C GLU A 769 13.22 45.93 25.87
N VAL A 770 13.16 44.83 25.11
CA VAL A 770 12.54 43.58 25.55
C VAL A 770 13.30 42.99 26.73
N LEU A 771 14.64 43.02 26.73
CA LEU A 771 15.46 42.50 27.82
C LEU A 771 15.47 43.41 29.07
N GLU A 772 15.29 44.71 28.91
CA GLU A 772 15.13 45.65 30.04
C GLU A 772 13.76 45.55 30.71
N ASN A 773 12.73 45.13 29.96
CA ASN A 773 11.35 45.01 30.44
C ASN A 773 10.85 43.56 30.48
N LEU A 774 11.75 42.58 30.54
CA LEU A 774 11.42 41.17 30.36
C LEU A 774 10.36 40.68 31.36
N ASP A 775 10.51 41.00 32.64
CA ASP A 775 9.55 40.60 33.68
C ASP A 775 8.17 41.24 33.43
N SER A 776 8.13 42.50 32.98
CA SER A 776 6.87 43.16 32.62
C SER A 776 6.18 42.46 31.44
N HIS A 777 6.92 41.98 30.45
CA HIS A 777 6.35 41.21 29.34
C HIS A 777 5.79 39.87 29.82
N LEU A 778 6.51 39.16 30.70
CA LEU A 778 6.10 37.87 31.25
C LEU A 778 4.83 37.98 32.12
N GLU A 779 4.64 39.11 32.80
CA GLU A 779 3.43 39.36 33.59
C GLU A 779 2.23 39.79 32.74
N LYS A 780 2.47 40.52 31.64
CA LYS A 780 1.43 41.11 30.79
C LYS A 780 0.67 40.11 29.94
N SER A 781 1.29 39.00 29.55
CA SER A 781 0.69 38.00 28.67
C SER A 781 0.88 36.60 29.24
N GLU A 782 -0.17 35.78 29.19
CA GLU A 782 -0.13 34.40 29.66
C GLU A 782 0.87 33.57 28.85
N TYR A 783 0.91 33.79 27.53
CA TYR A 783 1.81 33.14 26.60
C TYR A 783 2.67 34.18 25.88
N PHE A 784 3.74 34.62 26.53
CA PHE A 784 4.71 35.55 25.95
C PHE A 784 5.87 34.83 25.27
N ARG A 785 6.19 35.18 24.03
CA ARG A 785 7.43 34.78 23.33
C ARG A 785 7.95 35.93 22.48
N PHE A 786 9.20 35.84 22.04
CA PHE A 786 9.74 36.79 21.07
C PHE A 786 10.76 36.16 20.12
N LEU A 787 10.91 36.77 18.96
CA LEU A 787 11.84 36.39 17.92
C LEU A 787 12.89 37.49 17.77
N TRP A 788 14.14 37.22 18.13
CA TRP A 788 15.24 38.15 17.89
C TRP A 788 15.90 37.87 16.56
N PHE A 789 16.04 38.88 15.70
CA PHE A 789 16.67 38.79 14.39
C PHE A 789 18.16 39.14 14.50
N PRO A 790 19.07 38.15 14.43
CA PRO A 790 20.50 38.39 14.63
C PRO A 790 21.09 39.32 13.58
N HIS A 791 22.23 39.93 13.91
CA HIS A 791 22.87 41.02 13.16
C HIS A 791 22.08 42.34 13.18
N SER A 792 21.12 42.46 14.09
CA SER A 792 20.32 43.67 14.34
C SER A 792 19.81 43.71 15.78
N GLU A 793 19.22 44.84 16.17
CA GLU A 793 18.44 44.97 17.41
C GLU A 793 16.98 44.52 17.23
N ASN A 794 16.56 44.14 16.02
CA ASN A 794 15.15 43.94 15.71
C ASN A 794 14.58 42.71 16.42
N VAL A 795 13.44 42.89 17.09
CA VAL A 795 12.68 41.84 17.75
C VAL A 795 11.22 41.90 17.34
N SER A 796 10.61 40.74 17.10
CA SER A 796 9.15 40.62 17.05
C SER A 796 8.67 40.03 18.38
N VAL A 797 7.92 40.83 19.14
CA VAL A 797 7.25 40.41 20.38
C VAL A 797 5.91 39.78 20.01
N ILE A 798 5.56 38.67 20.67
CA ILE A 798 4.31 37.95 20.46
C ILE A 798 3.66 37.69 21.83
N TYR A 799 2.42 38.15 21.97
CA TYR A 799 1.51 37.84 23.07
C TYR A 799 0.41 36.93 22.58
N GLN A 800 0.03 35.94 23.37
CA GLN A 800 -1.18 35.16 23.12
C GLN A 800 -1.96 35.11 24.43
N ASP A 801 -3.21 35.55 24.42
CA ASP A 801 -4.01 35.70 25.63
C ASP A 801 -5.46 35.23 25.39
N HIS A 802 -6.12 34.75 26.43
CA HIS A 802 -7.51 34.33 26.35
C HIS A 802 -8.41 35.47 25.88
N THR A 803 -9.32 35.15 24.96
CA THR A 803 -10.27 36.13 24.43
C THR A 803 -11.68 35.55 24.34
N ASN A 804 -12.68 36.43 24.47
CA ASN A 804 -14.09 36.12 24.22
C ASN A 804 -14.56 36.62 22.85
N LYS A 805 -13.66 37.24 22.05
CA LYS A 805 -14.01 37.68 20.69
C LYS A 805 -14.34 36.46 19.82
N LEU A 806 -15.53 36.48 19.21
CA LEU A 806 -15.98 35.46 18.25
C LEU A 806 -15.20 35.62 16.93
N LEU A 807 -14.97 34.50 16.23
CA LEU A 807 -14.18 34.36 14.99
C LEU A 807 -14.27 35.57 14.04
N GLU A 808 -13.22 36.39 13.99
CA GLU A 808 -12.97 37.31 12.87
C GLU A 808 -12.06 36.60 11.86
N TRP A 809 -12.50 36.50 10.61
CA TRP A 809 -11.67 35.99 9.50
C TRP A 809 -10.53 36.99 9.23
N PRO A 810 -9.29 36.53 9.05
CA PRO A 810 -8.13 37.40 9.21
C PRO A 810 -7.98 38.44 8.09
N THR A 811 -7.57 39.64 8.48
CA THR A 811 -6.92 40.62 7.60
C THR A 811 -5.44 40.25 7.52
N LEU A 812 -4.96 39.78 6.35
CA LEU A 812 -3.55 39.56 6.01
C LEU A 812 -2.72 38.80 7.07
N VAL A 813 -2.79 37.47 7.02
CA VAL A 813 -1.77 36.60 7.63
C VAL A 813 -0.58 36.51 6.68
N ILE A 814 0.63 36.56 7.22
CA ILE A 814 1.89 36.27 6.54
C ILE A 814 2.37 34.94 7.14
N PRO A 815 2.86 33.95 6.39
CA PRO A 815 3.21 32.66 6.90
C PRO A 815 4.65 32.76 7.37
N MET A 816 4.78 33.25 8.57
CA MET A 816 5.56 32.46 9.49
C MET A 816 4.67 31.63 10.43
N ILE A 817 3.37 31.91 10.52
CA ILE A 817 2.44 31.31 11.49
C ILE A 817 0.99 31.39 10.90
N SER A 818 0.22 30.29 10.97
CA SER A 818 -1.22 30.05 10.61
C SER A 818 -1.69 30.32 9.15
N GLU A 819 -2.72 29.72 8.52
CA GLU A 819 -3.80 28.78 8.86
C GLU A 819 -4.41 28.20 7.54
N MET A 820 -5.09 27.04 7.59
CA MET A 820 -6.36 26.76 6.87
C MET A 820 -7.18 25.75 7.70
N GLY A 821 -8.34 26.17 8.20
CA GLY A 821 -9.41 25.31 8.72
C GLY A 821 -10.50 25.08 7.66
N GLU A 822 -11.17 23.93 7.72
CA GLU A 822 -12.26 23.51 6.84
C GLU A 822 -13.61 24.10 7.29
N ASP A 823 -14.42 24.56 6.33
CA ASP A 823 -15.82 24.97 6.53
C ASP A 823 -16.76 23.74 6.62
N PHE A 824 -17.67 23.80 7.59
CA PHE A 824 -18.81 22.90 7.76
C PHE A 824 -19.95 23.27 6.79
N GLY A 825 -20.50 22.27 6.09
CA GLY A 825 -21.81 22.32 5.47
C GLY A 825 -22.62 21.10 5.90
N GLU A 826 -23.73 21.34 6.61
CA GLU A 826 -24.74 20.34 6.96
C GLU A 826 -25.35 19.71 5.70
N ASN A 827 -25.36 18.38 5.64
CA ASN A 827 -26.52 17.58 5.23
C ASN A 827 -26.22 16.10 5.51
N ASP A 828 -27.06 15.51 6.36
CA ASP A 828 -27.03 14.11 6.78
C ASP A 828 -27.30 13.13 5.63
N THR A 829 -26.53 12.04 5.60
CA THR A 829 -27.01 10.66 5.34
C THR A 829 -25.88 9.66 5.68
N GLU A 830 -26.25 8.58 6.37
CA GLU A 830 -25.38 7.66 7.10
C GLU A 830 -24.63 6.60 6.24
N HIS A 831 -23.52 6.12 6.83
CA HIS A 831 -22.80 4.83 6.65
C HIS A 831 -21.78 4.64 5.49
N GLU A 832 -20.48 4.77 5.79
CA GLU A 832 -19.52 3.65 6.04
C GLU A 832 -18.06 4.17 6.16
N GLY A 833 -17.31 3.59 7.11
CA GLY A 833 -16.02 4.10 7.60
C GLY A 833 -14.86 4.01 6.61
N HIS A 834 -14.48 5.15 6.04
CA HIS A 834 -13.21 5.36 5.34
C HIS A 834 -12.46 6.53 5.98
N SER A 835 -11.24 6.29 6.45
CA SER A 835 -10.31 7.33 6.92
C SER A 835 -9.88 8.23 5.75
N ARG A 836 -10.70 9.24 5.44
CA ARG A 836 -10.33 10.35 4.56
C ARG A 836 -9.22 11.17 5.22
N LYS A 837 -8.08 11.34 4.55
CA LYS A 837 -7.23 12.51 4.79
C LYS A 837 -7.88 13.72 4.12
N PRO A 838 -7.85 14.92 4.72
CA PRO A 838 -8.48 16.09 4.14
C PRO A 838 -7.82 16.45 2.80
N GLU A 839 -8.63 16.58 1.76
CA GLU A 839 -8.21 17.12 0.47
C GLU A 839 -7.83 18.58 0.65
N ARG A 840 -6.58 18.94 0.31
CA ARG A 840 -6.12 20.33 0.32
C ARG A 840 -6.83 21.12 -0.78
N ARG A 841 -7.90 21.84 -0.43
CA ARG A 841 -8.49 22.89 -1.30
C ARG A 841 -7.50 24.06 -1.47
N PRO A 842 -7.45 24.71 -2.64
CA PRO A 842 -6.68 25.94 -2.82
C PRO A 842 -7.29 27.08 -1.97
N PRO A 843 -6.47 28.07 -1.54
CA PRO A 843 -6.95 29.18 -0.72
C PRO A 843 -8.06 29.98 -1.37
N SER A 844 -9.00 30.47 -0.54
CA SER A 844 -10.17 31.25 -0.95
C SER A 844 -9.86 32.70 -1.35
N SER A 845 -8.60 33.16 -1.26
CA SER A 845 -8.18 34.48 -1.78
C SER A 845 -6.77 34.48 -2.38
N SER A 846 -6.57 35.26 -3.45
CA SER A 846 -5.29 35.44 -4.14
C SER A 846 -4.27 36.27 -3.34
N ALA A 847 -4.74 37.15 -2.45
CA ALA A 847 -3.90 38.03 -1.63
C ALA A 847 -3.19 37.27 -0.50
N SER A 848 -3.87 36.33 0.18
CA SER A 848 -3.24 35.50 1.21
C SER A 848 -2.19 34.59 0.59
N TRP A 849 -2.49 33.90 -0.52
CA TRP A 849 -1.51 33.04 -1.18
C TRP A 849 -0.22 33.77 -1.62
N PHE A 850 -0.33 35.01 -2.10
CA PHE A 850 0.85 35.75 -2.57
C PHE A 850 1.82 36.10 -1.44
N TRP A 851 1.32 36.74 -0.38
CA TRP A 851 2.14 37.01 0.80
C TRP A 851 2.59 35.72 1.45
N ASP A 852 1.75 34.68 1.35
CA ASP A 852 2.02 33.42 1.99
C ASP A 852 3.12 32.59 1.31
N TYR A 853 2.86 32.22 0.08
CA TYR A 853 3.69 31.27 -0.63
C TYR A 853 4.76 31.98 -1.43
N ALA A 854 4.41 33.04 -2.16
CA ALA A 854 5.39 33.72 -3.01
C ALA A 854 6.46 34.45 -2.18
N ILE A 855 6.03 35.21 -1.15
CA ILE A 855 6.94 36.02 -0.33
C ILE A 855 7.44 35.26 0.91
N GLY A 856 6.54 34.80 1.78
CA GLY A 856 6.92 34.17 3.05
C GLY A 856 7.68 32.85 2.88
N PHE A 857 7.39 32.09 1.82
CA PHE A 857 8.02 30.80 1.55
C PHE A 857 9.09 30.85 0.43
N TYR A 858 8.69 31.07 -0.83
CA TYR A 858 9.59 30.91 -1.98
C TYR A 858 10.67 31.99 -2.06
N LEU A 859 10.33 33.26 -1.83
CA LEU A 859 11.31 34.34 -1.84
C LEU A 859 12.33 34.16 -0.71
N LEU A 860 11.88 33.87 0.52
CA LEU A 860 12.80 33.60 1.63
C LEU A 860 13.69 32.38 1.36
N GLU A 861 13.14 31.28 0.85
CA GLU A 861 13.91 30.09 0.49
C GLU A 861 14.99 30.41 -0.56
N PHE A 862 14.63 31.18 -1.59
CA PHE A 862 15.56 31.62 -2.62
C PHE A 862 16.65 32.54 -2.07
N LEU A 863 16.29 33.55 -1.27
CA LEU A 863 17.25 34.47 -0.67
C LEU A 863 18.24 33.74 0.25
N LEU A 864 17.75 32.85 1.11
CA LEU A 864 18.60 32.02 1.97
C LEU A 864 19.43 31.01 1.17
N TRP A 865 18.93 30.51 0.05
CA TRP A 865 19.74 29.72 -0.87
C TRP A 865 20.89 30.54 -1.47
N THR A 866 20.63 31.77 -1.91
CA THR A 866 21.68 32.66 -2.44
C THR A 866 22.74 33.00 -1.40
N SER A 867 22.34 33.17 -0.13
CA SER A 867 23.29 33.43 0.97
C SER A 867 24.24 32.26 1.25
N THR A 868 23.93 31.05 0.79
CA THR A 868 24.86 29.91 0.87
C THR A 868 26.10 30.08 -0.02
N PHE A 869 26.06 30.98 -1.00
CA PHE A 869 27.21 31.34 -1.84
C PHE A 869 27.83 32.68 -1.42
N LEU A 870 27.03 33.56 -0.80
CA LEU A 870 27.43 34.89 -0.34
C LEU A 870 26.95 35.10 1.11
N PRO A 871 27.68 34.58 2.12
CA PRO A 871 27.25 34.64 3.53
C PRO A 871 27.00 36.05 4.06
N CYS A 872 27.68 37.06 3.52
CA CYS A 872 27.49 38.47 3.89
C CYS A 872 26.05 38.97 3.62
N LEU A 873 25.27 38.31 2.76
CA LEU A 873 23.88 38.66 2.50
C LEU A 873 22.95 38.34 3.68
N VAL A 874 23.34 37.44 4.60
CA VAL A 874 22.47 36.98 5.69
C VAL A 874 21.96 38.15 6.55
N GLY A 875 22.83 39.06 6.97
CA GLY A 875 22.42 40.21 7.77
C GLY A 875 21.46 41.14 7.02
N TRP A 876 21.65 41.31 5.72
CA TRP A 876 20.73 42.08 4.87
C TRP A 876 19.38 41.37 4.72
N ILE A 877 19.37 40.05 4.49
CA ILE A 877 18.15 39.24 4.36
C ILE A 877 17.34 39.32 5.66
N ASN A 878 17.96 39.16 6.83
CA ASN A 878 17.28 39.27 8.12
C ASN A 878 16.60 40.64 8.29
N ARG A 879 17.31 41.73 7.96
CA ARG A 879 16.77 43.09 8.07
C ARG A 879 15.65 43.36 7.06
N PHE A 880 15.84 42.92 5.82
CA PHE A 880 14.84 43.04 4.76
C PHE A 880 13.56 42.28 5.11
N PHE A 881 13.69 41.04 5.58
CA PHE A 881 12.56 40.20 5.94
C PHE A 881 11.83 40.71 7.19
N PHE A 882 12.57 41.21 8.19
CA PHE A 882 12.00 41.93 9.32
C PHE A 882 11.21 43.16 8.86
N TRP A 883 11.82 43.99 8.01
CA TRP A 883 11.18 45.19 7.47
C TRP A 883 9.87 44.86 6.73
N LEU A 884 9.92 43.84 5.88
CA LEU A 884 8.81 43.44 5.03
C LEU A 884 7.62 42.87 5.81
N LEU A 885 7.87 42.10 6.88
CA LEU A 885 6.84 41.26 7.50
C LEU A 885 6.60 41.52 8.98
N PHE A 886 7.48 42.24 9.69
CA PHE A 886 7.45 42.34 11.16
C PHE A 886 7.44 43.79 11.68
N THR A 887 7.38 44.79 10.80
CA THR A 887 7.31 46.22 11.17
C THR A 887 5.92 46.69 11.58
N GLY A 888 4.86 46.00 11.15
CA GLY A 888 3.49 46.29 11.53
C GLY A 888 3.05 45.50 12.76
N LYS A 889 2.18 46.10 13.59
CA LYS A 889 1.39 45.35 14.58
C LYS A 889 0.39 44.46 13.84
N LYS A 890 0.28 43.19 14.24
CA LYS A 890 -0.70 42.23 13.73
C LYS A 890 -1.48 41.60 14.85
N GLU A 891 -2.73 41.28 14.59
CA GLU A 891 -3.62 40.58 15.51
C GLU A 891 -4.29 39.42 14.79
N ASN A 892 -4.41 38.28 15.47
CA ASN A 892 -5.12 37.10 15.00
C ASN A 892 -5.87 36.48 16.19
N SER A 893 -7.07 35.93 15.97
CA SER A 893 -7.81 35.26 17.04
C SER A 893 -8.49 34.00 16.53
N ASN A 894 -8.27 32.88 17.22
CA ASN A 894 -8.90 31.60 16.87
C ASN A 894 -8.95 30.67 18.10
N LEU A 895 -9.48 29.46 17.91
CA LEU A 895 -9.36 28.37 18.86
C LEU A 895 -7.90 28.12 19.25
N SER A 896 -7.66 27.82 20.52
CA SER A 896 -6.30 27.73 21.08
C SER A 896 -5.35 26.84 20.27
N HIS A 897 -5.81 25.67 19.83
CA HIS A 897 -4.98 24.74 19.05
C HIS A 897 -4.59 25.27 17.66
N LYS A 898 -5.40 26.14 17.06
CA LYS A 898 -5.08 26.79 15.77
C LYS A 898 -4.10 27.96 15.92
N ILE A 899 -4.08 28.60 17.10
CA ILE A 899 -3.12 29.66 17.44
C ILE A 899 -1.78 29.10 17.91
N PHE A 900 -1.77 28.01 18.68
CA PHE A 900 -0.53 27.41 19.17
C PHE A 900 0.27 26.69 18.09
N THR A 901 -0.40 26.07 17.11
CA THR A 901 0.24 25.20 16.12
C THR A 901 0.42 25.91 14.78
N TYR A 902 1.49 25.57 14.06
CA TYR A 902 1.73 26.05 12.70
C TYR A 902 2.40 24.99 11.83
N GLU A 903 2.16 25.05 10.52
CA GLU A 903 2.84 24.18 9.56
C GLU A 903 4.32 24.57 9.44
N CYS A 904 5.22 23.71 9.90
CA CYS A 904 6.63 23.89 9.64
C CYS A 904 6.93 23.52 8.18
N ARG A 905 7.21 24.50 7.31
CA ARG A 905 7.38 24.27 5.86
C ARG A 905 8.84 24.07 5.44
N PHE A 906 9.78 24.67 6.16
CA PHE A 906 11.21 24.62 5.83
C PHE A 906 11.93 23.47 6.52
N LYS A 907 12.70 22.68 5.77
CA LYS A 907 13.63 21.72 6.38
C LYS A 907 14.71 22.49 7.11
N GLN A 908 15.05 22.06 8.32
CA GLN A 908 15.86 22.85 9.22
C GLN A 908 16.69 21.97 10.15
N HIS A 909 17.91 22.42 10.43
CA HIS A 909 18.63 21.98 11.61
C HIS A 909 18.21 22.84 12.81
N VAL A 910 18.10 22.25 13.99
CA VAL A 910 17.59 22.95 15.17
C VAL A 910 18.38 22.56 16.40
N GLN A 911 18.80 23.55 17.19
CA GLN A 911 19.18 23.37 18.60
C GLN A 911 18.23 24.17 19.47
N ASP A 912 17.84 23.61 20.60
CA ASP A 912 16.93 24.25 21.55
C ASP A 912 17.37 23.88 22.96
N TRP A 913 17.55 24.87 23.82
CA TRP A 913 18.12 24.69 25.15
C TRP A 913 17.30 25.45 26.19
N ALA A 914 17.01 24.77 27.30
CA ALA A 914 16.40 25.35 28.49
C ALA A 914 17.49 25.86 29.44
N ILE A 915 17.55 27.18 29.65
CA ILE A 915 18.42 27.82 30.64
C ILE A 915 17.57 28.35 31.81
N PRO A 916 18.15 28.58 33.02
CA PRO A 916 17.42 29.25 34.08
C PRO A 916 16.86 30.60 33.62
N ARG A 917 15.59 30.91 33.95
CA ARG A 917 14.89 32.09 33.43
C ARG A 917 15.67 33.40 33.68
N GLU A 918 16.28 33.53 34.85
CA GLU A 918 17.08 34.68 35.26
C GLU A 918 18.36 34.88 34.41
N LYS A 919 18.80 33.86 33.68
CA LYS A 919 19.97 33.91 32.78
C LYS A 919 19.64 34.31 31.34
N THR A 920 18.38 34.58 31.02
CA THR A 920 17.92 34.93 29.67
C THR A 920 18.69 36.11 29.07
N LYS A 921 18.78 37.22 29.83
CA LYS A 921 19.48 38.44 29.38
C LYS A 921 20.97 38.21 29.18
N GLU A 922 21.62 37.52 30.12
CA GLU A 922 23.04 37.18 30.03
C GLU A 922 23.35 36.37 28.77
N ALA A 923 22.58 35.29 28.53
CA ALA A 923 22.81 34.40 27.41
C ALA A 923 22.58 35.06 26.04
N LEU A 924 21.52 35.87 25.89
CA LEU A 924 21.23 36.57 24.63
C LEU A 924 22.26 37.66 24.31
N LEU A 925 22.70 38.42 25.32
CA LEU A 925 23.73 39.44 25.13
C LEU A 925 25.10 38.82 24.82
N GLU A 926 25.44 37.69 25.46
CA GLU A 926 26.66 36.95 25.14
C GLU A 926 26.61 36.38 23.71
N LEU A 927 25.47 35.83 23.27
CA LEU A 927 25.27 35.35 21.91
C LEU A 927 25.38 36.47 20.87
N LYS A 928 24.78 37.63 21.17
CA LYS A 928 24.90 38.84 20.33
C LYS A 928 26.33 39.32 20.20
N THR A 929 27.03 39.46 21.33
CA THR A 929 28.43 39.89 21.36
C THR A 929 29.31 38.92 20.58
N MET A 930 29.05 37.61 20.69
CA MET A 930 29.76 36.58 19.94
C MET A 930 29.57 36.73 18.43
N LEU A 931 28.34 36.95 17.95
CA LEU A 931 28.06 37.16 16.53
C LEU A 931 28.66 38.47 16.00
N GLU A 932 28.66 39.54 16.79
CA GLU A 932 29.27 40.82 16.44
C GLU A 932 30.81 40.73 16.34
N ALA A 933 31.44 39.95 17.23
CA ALA A 933 32.88 39.72 17.21
C ALA A 933 33.34 38.78 16.07
N HIS A 934 32.43 37.97 15.51
CA HIS A 934 32.74 36.97 14.49
C HIS A 934 31.85 37.15 13.24
N PRO A 935 32.12 38.16 12.39
CA PRO A 935 31.27 38.50 11.24
C PRO A 935 31.14 37.38 10.18
N ASN A 936 32.03 36.39 10.20
CA ASN A 936 31.96 35.21 9.33
C ASN A 936 30.97 34.14 9.85
N VAL A 937 30.53 34.24 11.10
CA VAL A 937 29.55 33.33 11.72
C VAL A 937 28.16 33.91 11.54
N VAL A 938 27.36 33.29 10.66
CA VAL A 938 26.07 33.85 10.24
C VAL A 938 24.89 33.08 10.81
N ALA A 939 24.10 33.77 11.65
CA ALA A 939 22.78 33.32 12.06
C ALA A 939 21.71 33.83 11.08
N HIS A 940 21.20 32.92 10.25
CA HIS A 940 20.35 33.24 9.09
C HIS A 940 18.84 33.25 9.34
N TYR A 941 18.42 33.03 10.60
CA TYR A 941 17.04 32.91 11.01
C TYR A 941 16.91 33.43 12.45
N PRO A 942 15.74 33.94 12.85
CA PRO A 942 15.54 34.46 14.20
C PRO A 942 15.82 33.42 15.29
N VAL A 943 16.37 33.91 16.40
CA VAL A 943 16.44 33.18 17.66
C VAL A 943 15.06 33.29 18.31
N GLU A 944 14.41 32.17 18.53
CA GLU A 944 13.10 32.11 19.16
C GLU A 944 13.27 31.88 20.67
N VAL A 945 12.62 32.72 21.48
CA VAL A 945 12.75 32.72 22.94
C VAL A 945 11.39 32.48 23.57
N ARG A 946 11.29 31.43 24.40
CA ARG A 946 10.06 30.97 25.06
C ARG A 946 10.32 30.72 26.54
N PHE A 947 9.26 30.67 27.35
CA PHE A 947 9.36 30.52 28.80
C PHE A 947 8.46 29.40 29.29
N THR A 948 8.92 28.63 30.26
CA THR A 948 8.16 27.48 30.80
C THR A 948 8.41 27.36 32.30
N ARG A 949 7.35 27.03 33.05
CA ARG A 949 7.42 26.79 34.49
C ARG A 949 8.25 25.53 34.81
N GLY A 950 8.90 25.53 35.98
CA GLY A 950 9.53 24.33 36.52
C GLY A 950 8.55 23.19 36.80
N ASP A 951 9.07 21.95 36.73
CA ASP A 951 8.34 20.72 37.01
C ASP A 951 9.17 19.70 37.79
N ASP A 952 8.60 18.54 38.12
CA ASP A 952 9.21 17.46 38.88
C ASP A 952 9.54 16.21 38.04
N ILE A 953 9.51 16.32 36.71
CA ILE A 953 9.70 15.19 35.80
C ILE A 953 11.20 14.94 35.59
N LEU A 954 11.66 13.72 35.88
CA LEU A 954 13.09 13.40 36.08
C LEU A 954 14.03 13.89 34.95
N LEU A 955 13.62 13.75 33.69
CA LEU A 955 14.41 14.20 32.52
C LEU A 955 13.86 15.47 31.86
N SER A 956 12.92 16.17 32.47
CA SER A 956 12.49 17.47 31.93
C SER A 956 13.65 18.47 31.94
N PRO A 957 13.89 19.22 30.84
CA PRO A 957 14.82 20.34 30.88
C PRO A 957 14.42 21.40 31.93
N CYS A 958 13.15 21.45 32.34
CA CYS A 958 12.60 22.34 33.37
C CYS A 958 12.58 21.73 34.78
N PHE A 959 13.21 20.56 35.00
CA PHE A 959 13.21 19.88 36.30
C PHE A 959 13.70 20.82 37.42
N GLN A 960 12.80 21.09 38.38
CA GLN A 960 12.96 21.91 39.57
C GLN A 960 13.40 23.36 39.31
N ARG A 961 13.12 23.92 38.12
CA ARG A 961 13.44 25.32 37.81
C ARG A 961 12.57 25.93 36.71
N ASP A 962 12.18 27.18 36.88
CA ASP A 962 11.62 27.98 35.79
C ASP A 962 12.70 28.20 34.72
N SER A 963 12.33 28.02 33.45
CA SER A 963 13.28 27.98 32.35
C SER A 963 12.89 28.89 31.21
N CYS A 964 13.91 29.42 30.55
CA CYS A 964 13.83 30.06 29.24
C CYS A 964 14.37 29.07 28.19
N TYR A 965 13.57 28.75 27.19
CA TYR A 965 14.01 28.05 26.00
C TYR A 965 14.53 29.05 24.98
N MET A 966 15.79 28.87 24.57
CA MET A 966 16.38 29.60 23.45
C MET A 966 16.55 28.64 22.29
N ASN A 967 15.91 28.91 21.17
CA ASN A 967 15.91 28.04 20.00
C ASN A 967 16.62 28.70 18.82
N ILE A 968 17.68 28.07 18.32
CA ILE A 968 18.40 28.50 17.12
C ILE A 968 18.11 27.57 15.95
N ILE A 969 17.81 28.17 14.81
CA ILE A 969 17.32 27.46 13.63
C ILE A 969 18.24 27.69 12.45
N MET A 970 18.66 26.59 11.83
CA MET A 970 19.44 26.57 10.59
C MET A 970 18.66 25.95 9.40
N TYR A 971 17.85 26.74 8.67
CA TYR A 971 17.17 26.37 7.41
C TYR A 971 18.07 25.71 6.35
N ARG A 972 17.47 24.76 5.63
CA ARG A 972 18.08 23.97 4.57
C ARG A 972 17.36 24.28 3.26
N PRO A 973 17.65 25.42 2.60
CA PRO A 973 16.93 25.83 1.42
C PRO A 973 17.14 24.81 0.29
N TYR A 974 16.04 24.33 -0.30
CA TYR A 974 16.03 23.22 -1.27
C TYR A 974 16.73 21.94 -0.76
N GLY A 975 16.81 21.75 0.57
CA GLY A 975 17.50 20.62 1.20
C GLY A 975 19.03 20.72 1.24
N LYS A 976 19.61 21.86 0.83
CA LYS A 976 21.06 22.09 0.89
C LYS A 976 21.50 22.33 2.34
N ASP A 977 22.58 21.68 2.76
CA ASP A 977 23.19 21.98 4.06
C ASP A 977 23.96 23.30 4.02
N VAL A 978 23.84 24.05 5.13
CA VAL A 978 24.45 25.36 5.30
C VAL A 978 25.60 25.29 6.32
N PRO A 979 26.65 26.13 6.19
CA PRO A 979 27.67 26.29 7.22
C PRO A 979 27.00 26.72 8.53
N ARG A 980 27.15 25.90 9.58
CA ARG A 980 26.48 26.13 10.87
C ARG A 980 27.29 25.74 12.10
N LEU A 981 28.36 24.96 11.90
CA LEU A 981 29.05 24.29 13.02
C LEU A 981 29.66 25.31 13.99
N ASP A 982 30.27 26.38 13.49
CA ASP A 982 30.85 27.42 14.35
C ASP A 982 29.78 28.15 15.17
N TYR A 983 28.65 28.50 14.54
CA TYR A 983 27.51 29.11 15.23
C TYR A 983 26.95 28.18 16.31
N TRP A 984 26.79 26.90 15.97
CA TRP A 984 26.29 25.87 16.87
C TRP A 984 27.21 25.63 18.06
N LEU A 985 28.52 25.50 17.84
CA LEU A 985 29.48 25.28 18.90
C LEU A 985 29.55 26.49 19.84
N ALA A 986 29.57 27.71 19.29
CA ALA A 986 29.57 28.93 20.09
C ALA A 986 28.29 29.03 20.94
N TYR A 987 27.12 28.82 20.32
CA TYR A 987 25.84 28.80 21.03
C TYR A 987 25.79 27.72 22.11
N GLU A 988 26.17 26.48 21.81
CA GLU A 988 26.18 25.36 22.76
C GLU A 988 27.08 25.63 23.97
N ASN A 989 28.25 26.24 23.75
CA ASN A 989 29.17 26.64 24.81
C ASN A 989 28.55 27.69 25.75
N ILE A 990 27.86 28.69 25.18
CA ILE A 990 27.15 29.71 25.98
C ILE A 990 26.04 29.04 26.80
N MET A 991 25.23 28.18 26.18
CA MET A 991 24.15 27.47 26.89
C MET A 991 24.70 26.63 28.04
N LYS A 992 25.79 25.87 27.82
CA LYS A 992 26.46 25.09 28.86
C LYS A 992 26.99 25.96 30.00
N LYS A 993 27.60 27.11 29.68
CA LYS A 993 28.16 28.05 30.65
C LYS A 993 27.09 28.59 31.61
N VAL A 994 25.89 28.90 31.10
CA VAL A 994 24.78 29.43 31.92
C VAL A 994 23.92 28.33 32.57
N GLY A 995 24.38 27.07 32.57
CA GLY A 995 23.66 25.95 33.20
C GLY A 995 22.48 25.43 32.38
N GLY A 996 22.56 25.55 31.05
CA GLY A 996 21.55 25.08 30.12
C GLY A 996 21.41 23.55 30.05
N ARG A 997 20.22 23.10 29.67
CA ARG A 997 19.86 21.71 29.41
C ARG A 997 19.30 21.59 27.99
N PRO A 998 19.84 20.69 27.14
CA PRO A 998 19.36 20.57 25.77
C PRO A 998 17.98 19.94 25.71
N HIS A 999 17.18 20.32 24.72
CA HIS A 999 15.93 19.65 24.41
C HIS A 999 16.21 18.30 23.71
N TRP A 1000 15.65 17.21 24.23
CA TRP A 1000 15.97 15.84 23.78
C TRP A 1000 15.66 15.54 22.31
N ALA A 1001 14.63 16.17 21.73
CA ALA A 1001 14.33 16.02 20.30
C ALA A 1001 15.36 16.68 19.36
N LYS A 1002 16.20 17.60 19.85
CA LYS A 1002 17.05 18.46 19.02
C LYS A 1002 18.49 17.99 19.02
N ALA A 1003 19.28 18.45 18.05
CA ALA A 1003 20.68 18.09 17.96
C ALA A 1003 21.48 18.76 19.11
N HIS A 1004 22.41 18.02 19.71
CA HIS A 1004 23.36 18.51 20.71
C HIS A 1004 24.59 17.58 20.74
N ASN A 1005 25.73 18.08 21.21
CA ASN A 1005 26.93 17.26 21.35
C ASN A 1005 27.14 16.65 22.74
N CYS A 1006 26.22 16.89 23.70
CA CYS A 1006 26.30 16.36 25.06
C CYS A 1006 26.52 14.85 25.14
N THR A 1007 27.27 14.45 26.16
CA THR A 1007 27.61 13.07 26.54
C THR A 1007 26.98 12.71 27.88
N ARG A 1008 27.04 11.43 28.28
CA ARG A 1008 26.63 10.97 29.62
C ARG A 1008 27.15 11.87 30.76
N LYS A 1009 28.45 12.21 30.74
CA LYS A 1009 29.07 13.06 31.78
C LYS A 1009 28.45 14.45 31.85
N ASP A 1010 28.07 15.01 30.71
CA ASP A 1010 27.35 16.29 30.67
C ASP A 1010 25.97 16.15 31.32
N PHE A 1011 25.24 15.08 31.00
CA PHE A 1011 23.90 14.85 31.54
C PHE A 1011 23.88 14.57 33.04
N GLU A 1012 24.82 13.79 33.56
CA GLU A 1012 24.99 13.55 35.00
C GLU A 1012 25.19 14.87 35.77
N LYS A 1013 25.88 15.86 35.16
CA LYS A 1013 26.07 17.19 35.73
C LYS A 1013 24.83 18.09 35.56
N MET A 1014 24.16 18.01 34.40
CA MET A 1014 23.05 18.89 34.03
C MET A 1014 21.74 18.53 34.73
N TYR A 1015 21.48 17.24 34.95
CA TYR A 1015 20.20 16.71 35.43
C TYR A 1015 20.38 15.99 36.78
N PRO A 1016 19.96 16.60 37.91
CA PRO A 1016 20.12 16.00 39.24
C PRO A 1016 19.45 14.63 39.39
N ALA A 1017 18.33 14.41 38.69
CA ALA A 1017 17.58 13.15 38.72
C ALA A 1017 18.09 12.11 37.70
N PHE A 1018 19.15 12.39 36.95
CA PHE A 1018 19.67 11.48 35.92
C PHE A 1018 20.08 10.11 36.47
N PRO A 1019 20.78 9.98 37.62
CA PRO A 1019 21.10 8.67 38.19
C PRO A 1019 19.85 7.87 38.57
N LYS A 1020 18.82 8.54 39.11
CA LYS A 1020 17.54 7.90 39.45
C LYS A 1020 16.83 7.37 38.20
N PHE A 1021 16.80 8.16 37.12
CA PHE A 1021 16.24 7.71 35.86
C PHE A 1021 17.00 6.50 35.29
N CYS A 1022 18.33 6.52 35.32
CA CYS A 1022 19.15 5.40 34.86
C CYS A 1022 18.83 4.10 35.61
N ALA A 1023 18.71 4.17 36.93
CA ALA A 1023 18.34 3.02 37.76
C ALA A 1023 16.95 2.45 37.41
N ILE A 1024 15.98 3.31 37.13
CA ILE A 1024 14.63 2.89 36.70
C ILE A 1024 14.69 2.22 35.32
N ARG A 1025 15.43 2.81 34.36
CA ARG A 1025 15.62 2.23 33.03
C ARG A 1025 16.28 0.85 33.12
N GLU A 1026 17.31 0.71 33.95
CA GLU A 1026 18.03 -0.56 34.18
C GLU A 1026 17.12 -1.64 34.76
N LYS A 1027 16.23 -1.25 35.67
CA LYS A 1027 15.24 -2.16 36.23
C LYS A 1027 14.18 -2.62 35.22
N LEU A 1028 13.74 -1.73 34.33
CA LEU A 1028 12.66 -2.03 33.35
C LEU A 1028 13.16 -2.74 32.10
N ASP A 1029 14.41 -2.51 31.70
CA ASP A 1029 15.06 -3.11 30.54
C ASP A 1029 16.53 -3.43 30.86
N PRO A 1030 16.79 -4.52 31.61
CA PRO A 1030 18.15 -4.89 32.03
C PRO A 1030 19.02 -5.31 30.84
N THR A 1031 18.42 -5.79 29.75
CA THR A 1031 19.11 -6.22 28.53
C THR A 1031 19.43 -5.07 27.58
N GLY A 1032 18.86 -3.88 27.80
CA GLY A 1032 19.02 -2.73 26.91
C GLY A 1032 18.36 -2.95 25.53
N MET A 1033 17.24 -3.67 25.48
CA MET A 1033 16.47 -3.91 24.27
C MET A 1033 16.06 -2.60 23.59
N PHE A 1034 15.66 -1.57 24.34
CA PHE A 1034 15.18 -0.30 23.81
C PHE A 1034 16.28 0.75 23.56
N LEU A 1035 17.55 0.35 23.70
CA LEU A 1035 18.67 1.23 23.40
C LEU A 1035 18.95 1.31 21.90
N ASN A 1036 19.54 2.42 21.48
CA ASN A 1036 20.12 2.64 20.17
C ASN A 1036 21.41 3.47 20.33
N ALA A 1037 22.15 3.71 19.24
CA ALA A 1037 23.42 4.43 19.30
C ALA A 1037 23.34 5.80 20.01
N TYR A 1038 22.24 6.55 19.79
CA TYR A 1038 21.99 7.80 20.49
C TYR A 1038 21.83 7.60 22.00
N LEU A 1039 20.96 6.68 22.42
CA LEU A 1039 20.70 6.42 23.84
C LEU A 1039 21.89 5.76 24.54
N GLU A 1040 22.71 4.99 23.82
CA GLU A 1040 23.98 4.53 24.35
C GLU A 1040 24.89 5.69 24.69
N LYS A 1041 25.08 6.66 23.79
CA LYS A 1041 25.88 7.88 24.10
C LYS A 1041 25.33 8.67 25.30
N VAL A 1042 24.01 8.64 25.52
CA VAL A 1042 23.35 9.32 26.64
C VAL A 1042 23.59 8.56 27.95
N PHE A 1043 23.42 7.23 27.95
CA PHE A 1043 23.40 6.43 29.18
C PHE A 1043 24.65 5.61 29.46
N TYR A 1044 25.60 5.49 28.53
CA TYR A 1044 26.84 4.72 28.66
C TYR A 1044 28.03 5.53 28.11
#